data_AF-A0A817EDT3-F1
#
_entry.id   AF-A0A817EDT3-F1
#
_cell.length_a   1.000
_cell.length_b   1.000
_cell.length_c   1.000
_cell.angle_alpha   90.00
_cell.angle_beta   90.00
_cell.angle_gamma   90.00
#
_symmetry.space_group_name_H-M   'P 1'
#
loop_
_entity.id
_entity.type
_entity.pdbx_description
1 polymer ?
#
loop_
_entity_poly.entity_id
_entity_poly.type
_entity_poly.pdbx_seq_one_letter_code
_entity_poly.pdbx_strand_id
1 'polypeptide(L)'
;MNSFLSTTTNRRAALSFLYSSSLSDNLERVLFEIDANPQLDGVKPFADISSLSYFPGENEVLLMLGSILRLVSIDVGERGVSIIRSTLCSNSDHDVQAVFDYVKNQYGDAEATTLSFGLVLGLMGKYNEAEKYIRCLLKELPPDHEDIAACYHDLGEILDKKGDYDSSLQSHQKALEIMLQTRRPDHPDIATSYNSVAAVQVKTGNYTEALESFRKAFEIWRQAFGENHPNIALCLSDMAGIYQISGKFAEGLDCMKLALRIRQYHLPANHPDIADTHNNIGLLYFTLDQLDFALEHFNMSLKIKQICLPPNHPDIAMTLSNMSLVYEQKEEFNQALLFRAIINLLIVGNAICLAASYNQLEWLFLSLFIVEALLKMYAIGVKEYFHHRWNIFDFTIVFVSTTYSLLTAIIKTLSLNRDVLDAILVIRVLRLVKLVGNVERFKVIFGTFSKVIPTLITYLRVMFMIYYVFAMIGMEIFQNRIVHLDSNSTFAEFCNDTRLNGSDFSKGQYCRNNFNDYLSSLILLFELTVVNQWHVLASGFVIVTSKVARLFFLAFHLCAVIVVLNIFTAFVIDSFLNQYTLSKSKEFPWMQQENLIAERLTRQGYRIIRRYDNIKQSEEVTKKKFNLLEKLRAFVQPSVYRRMTVILQTMADEERALLLHWRGNVDIDPIALLNLTNDSS
;
A
#
# COMPACT_ATOMS: atom_id res chain seq x y z
N MET A 1 -6.39 46.53 28.65
CA MET A 1 -7.19 47.16 29.72
C MET A 1 -6.50 46.87 31.03
N ASN A 2 -6.52 47.77 32.01
CA ASN A 2 -5.75 47.62 33.25
C ASN A 2 -6.30 46.43 34.09
N SER A 3 -5.51 45.36 34.17
CA SER A 3 -5.91 44.04 34.68
C SER A 3 -5.63 43.86 36.18
N PHE A 4 -6.14 44.75 37.03
CA PHE A 4 -5.94 44.69 38.48
C PHE A 4 -7.26 44.81 39.22
N LEU A 5 -7.42 44.01 40.28
CA LEU A 5 -8.50 44.16 41.24
C LEU A 5 -8.04 45.15 42.32
N SER A 6 -8.66 46.33 42.41
CA SER A 6 -8.40 47.27 43.51
C SER A 6 -9.22 46.88 44.74
N THR A 7 -8.56 46.89 45.91
CA THR A 7 -9.14 46.53 47.20
C THR A 7 -8.73 47.57 48.26
N THR A 8 -9.51 47.72 49.32
CA THR A 8 -9.23 48.68 50.40
C THR A 8 -9.04 47.95 51.72
N THR A 9 -8.05 48.37 52.51
CA THR A 9 -7.87 47.88 53.89
C THR A 9 -8.88 48.49 54.85
N ASN A 10 -9.63 49.52 54.43
CA ASN A 10 -10.62 50.20 55.26
C ASN A 10 -12.03 49.64 55.03
N ARG A 11 -12.53 48.88 56.00
CA ARG A 11 -13.88 48.30 55.94
C ARG A 11 -14.98 49.35 55.72
N ARG A 12 -14.87 50.55 56.30
CA ARG A 12 -15.89 51.60 56.11
C ARG A 12 -15.94 52.11 54.68
N ALA A 13 -14.79 52.20 54.03
CA ALA A 13 -14.70 52.59 52.63
C ALA A 13 -15.40 51.57 51.73
N ALA A 14 -15.08 50.29 51.90
CA ALA A 14 -15.73 49.19 51.16
C ALA A 14 -17.26 49.18 51.36
N LEU A 15 -17.71 49.37 52.60
CA LEU A 15 -19.15 49.46 52.90
C LEU A 15 -19.80 50.71 52.30
N SER A 16 -19.08 51.84 52.20
CA SER A 16 -19.61 53.06 51.58
C SER A 16 -19.89 52.89 50.08
N PHE A 17 -19.06 52.11 49.37
CA PHE A 17 -19.32 51.73 47.99
C PHE A 17 -20.58 50.85 47.89
N LEU A 18 -20.69 49.83 48.75
CA LEU A 18 -21.83 48.90 48.77
C LEU A 18 -23.17 49.56 49.11
N TYR A 19 -23.14 50.61 49.93
CA TYR A 19 -24.33 51.35 50.35
C TYR A 19 -24.49 52.71 49.63
N SER A 20 -23.76 52.94 48.54
CA SER A 20 -23.94 54.16 47.75
C SER A 20 -25.35 54.24 47.16
N SER A 21 -25.97 55.42 47.23
CA SER A 21 -27.37 55.67 46.87
C SER A 21 -27.67 55.58 45.37
N SER A 22 -26.68 55.23 44.54
CA SER A 22 -26.79 55.07 43.09
C SER A 22 -26.99 53.62 42.62
N LEU A 23 -26.95 52.65 43.53
CA LEU A 23 -27.09 51.23 43.19
C LEU A 23 -28.57 50.80 43.17
N SER A 24 -28.99 50.14 42.09
CA SER A 24 -30.34 49.58 41.91
C SER A 24 -30.72 48.60 43.03
N ASP A 25 -31.98 48.66 43.51
CA ASP A 25 -32.50 47.79 44.58
C ASP A 25 -32.52 46.28 44.21
N ASN A 26 -32.38 45.95 42.93
CA ASN A 26 -32.32 44.56 42.44
C ASN A 26 -30.92 43.91 42.52
N LEU A 27 -29.91 44.61 43.05
CA LEU A 27 -28.55 44.09 43.14
C LEU A 27 -28.28 43.46 44.51
N GLU A 28 -27.76 42.23 44.52
CA GLU A 28 -27.22 41.64 45.74
C GLU A 28 -25.89 42.31 46.12
N ARG A 29 -25.80 42.73 47.38
CA ARG A 29 -24.61 43.39 47.91
C ARG A 29 -23.69 42.31 48.46
N VAL A 30 -22.48 42.22 47.93
CA VAL A 30 -21.49 41.23 48.36
C VAL A 30 -20.22 41.94 48.82
N LEU A 31 -19.76 41.63 50.03
CA LEU A 31 -18.49 42.11 50.57
C LEU A 31 -17.49 40.95 50.61
N PHE A 32 -16.39 41.07 49.85
CA PHE A 32 -15.26 40.15 49.96
C PHE A 32 -14.29 40.61 51.05
N GLU A 33 -14.12 39.78 52.08
CA GLU A 33 -13.06 39.93 53.08
C GLU A 33 -11.92 38.98 52.69
N ILE A 34 -10.77 39.55 52.34
CA ILE A 34 -9.58 38.80 51.90
C ILE A 34 -8.54 38.89 53.01
N ASP A 35 -8.20 37.75 53.60
CA ASP A 35 -7.05 37.62 54.51
C ASP A 35 -5.80 37.32 53.67
N ALA A 36 -4.86 38.28 53.67
CA ALA A 36 -3.59 38.17 52.98
C ALA A 36 -2.48 38.13 54.02
N ASN A 37 -1.91 36.94 54.28
CA ASN A 37 -0.77 36.78 55.17
C ASN A 37 0.53 37.13 54.40
N PRO A 38 1.18 38.28 54.68
CA PRO A 38 2.34 38.76 53.94
C PRO A 38 3.61 37.92 54.18
N GLN A 39 3.56 36.94 55.08
CA GLN A 39 4.68 36.02 55.33
C GLN A 39 4.64 34.77 54.44
N LEU A 40 3.60 34.57 53.63
CA LEU A 40 3.52 33.48 52.64
C LEU A 40 4.17 33.90 51.32
N ASP A 41 4.96 33.01 50.72
CA ASP A 41 5.66 33.29 49.45
C ASP A 41 4.67 33.54 48.29
N GLY A 42 4.91 34.60 47.51
CA GLY A 42 4.06 35.00 46.39
C GLY A 42 2.82 35.82 46.78
N VAL A 43 2.51 35.94 48.07
CA VAL A 43 1.44 36.81 48.60
C VAL A 43 2.02 38.19 48.87
N LYS A 44 2.24 38.98 47.81
CA LYS A 44 2.54 40.42 47.95
C LYS A 44 1.49 41.25 47.20
N PRO A 45 0.86 42.24 47.84
CA PRO A 45 0.07 43.23 47.12
C PRO A 45 0.96 43.91 46.07
N PHE A 46 0.45 44.03 44.84
CA PHE A 46 1.23 44.41 43.66
C PHE A 46 1.80 45.84 43.78
N ALA A 47 1.02 46.75 44.35
CA ALA A 47 1.43 48.10 44.70
C ALA A 47 0.48 48.70 45.76
N ASP A 48 1.02 49.55 46.63
CA ASP A 48 0.26 50.51 47.45
C ASP A 48 0.12 51.79 46.63
N ILE A 49 -1.12 52.17 46.31
CA ILE A 49 -1.42 53.34 45.47
C ILE A 49 -2.14 54.44 46.25
N SER A 50 -1.84 54.61 47.54
CA SER A 50 -2.41 55.65 48.42
C SER A 50 -2.36 57.09 47.86
N SER A 51 -1.44 57.39 46.95
CA SER A 51 -1.33 58.69 46.26
C SER A 51 -2.24 58.87 45.03
N LEU A 52 -2.83 57.78 44.53
CA LEU A 52 -3.66 57.72 43.32
C LEU A 52 -5.09 57.24 43.61
N SER A 53 -5.40 56.90 44.87
CA SER A 53 -6.73 56.44 45.29
C SER A 53 -7.81 57.50 45.03
N TYR A 54 -9.01 57.03 44.67
CA TYR A 54 -10.20 57.88 44.54
C TYR A 54 -10.57 58.56 45.86
N PHE A 55 -10.22 57.96 47.00
CA PHE A 55 -10.37 58.54 48.32
C PHE A 55 -9.01 59.03 48.88
N PRO A 56 -8.83 60.34 49.06
CA PRO A 56 -7.57 60.89 49.56
C PRO A 56 -7.23 60.33 50.95
N GLY A 57 -6.10 59.60 51.05
CA GLY A 57 -5.64 58.98 52.29
C GLY A 57 -6.10 57.54 52.51
N GLU A 58 -6.76 56.90 51.54
CA GLU A 58 -7.02 55.46 51.58
C GLU A 58 -5.85 54.64 51.03
N ASN A 59 -5.51 53.58 51.75
CA ASN A 59 -4.53 52.59 51.30
C ASN A 59 -5.24 51.56 50.42
N GLU A 60 -5.24 51.83 49.12
CA GLU A 60 -5.68 50.90 48.10
C GLU A 60 -4.58 49.88 47.79
N VAL A 61 -4.98 48.61 47.76
CA VAL A 61 -4.16 47.44 47.48
C VAL A 61 -4.59 46.83 46.15
N LEU A 62 -3.65 46.73 45.21
CA LEU A 62 -3.89 46.08 43.92
C LEU A 62 -3.54 44.59 43.97
N LEU A 63 -4.47 43.74 43.55
CA LEU A 63 -4.25 42.31 43.31
C LEU A 63 -4.16 42.03 41.80
N MET A 64 -3.32 41.07 41.42
CA MET A 64 -3.20 40.62 40.02
C MET A 64 -4.36 39.68 39.66
N LEU A 65 -4.77 39.65 38.39
CA LEU A 65 -5.86 38.79 37.91
C LEU A 65 -5.59 37.27 38.06
N GLY A 66 -4.32 36.87 38.28
CA GLY A 66 -3.93 35.49 38.60
C GLY A 66 -3.89 35.14 40.09
N SER A 67 -4.32 36.05 40.97
CA SER A 67 -4.38 35.81 42.41
C SER A 67 -5.49 34.83 42.77
N ILE A 68 -5.14 33.70 43.39
CA ILE A 68 -6.08 32.63 43.76
C ILE A 68 -6.55 32.83 45.21
N LEU A 69 -7.87 32.85 45.40
CA LEU A 69 -8.53 33.01 46.68
C LEU A 69 -9.21 31.70 47.10
N ARG A 70 -8.90 31.21 48.30
CA ARG A 70 -9.60 30.08 48.91
C ARG A 70 -10.79 30.61 49.69
N LEU A 71 -12.00 30.17 49.33
CA LEU A 71 -13.22 30.51 50.06
C LEU A 71 -13.20 29.81 51.43
N VAL A 72 -13.38 30.58 52.50
CA VAL A 72 -13.38 30.09 53.89
C VAL A 72 -14.80 29.98 54.42
N SER A 73 -15.61 31.03 54.31
CA SER A 73 -17.01 31.05 54.74
C SER A 73 -17.83 32.06 53.97
N ILE A 74 -19.15 31.84 53.92
CA ILE A 74 -20.12 32.79 53.42
C ILE A 74 -21.09 33.08 54.55
N ASP A 75 -21.12 34.32 55.01
CA ASP A 75 -21.97 34.78 56.10
C ASP A 75 -22.96 35.82 55.59
N VAL A 76 -24.17 35.85 56.15
CA VAL A 76 -25.13 36.92 55.84
C VAL A 76 -24.93 38.03 56.87
N GLY A 77 -24.44 39.18 56.40
CA GLY A 77 -24.23 40.38 57.19
C GLY A 77 -25.48 41.24 57.35
N GLU A 78 -25.34 42.35 58.07
CA GLU A 78 -26.44 43.31 58.29
C GLU A 78 -26.93 43.94 56.97
N ARG A 79 -28.25 44.21 56.89
CA ARG A 79 -28.93 44.81 55.73
C ARG A 79 -28.82 44.00 54.42
N GLY A 80 -28.74 42.68 54.52
CA GLY A 80 -28.77 41.78 53.34
C GLY A 80 -27.48 41.79 52.52
N VAL A 81 -26.35 42.12 53.14
CA VAL A 81 -25.02 42.02 52.50
C VAL A 81 -24.45 40.63 52.75
N SER A 82 -24.15 39.87 51.70
CA SER A 82 -23.42 38.61 51.81
C SER A 82 -21.94 38.88 52.00
N ILE A 83 -21.36 38.44 53.11
CA ILE A 83 -19.94 38.56 53.42
C ILE A 83 -19.26 37.26 53.02
N ILE A 84 -18.34 37.33 52.06
CA ILE A 84 -17.54 36.21 51.61
C ILE A 84 -16.16 36.35 52.22
N ARG A 85 -15.80 35.46 53.14
CA ARG A 85 -14.44 35.40 53.68
C ARG A 85 -13.59 34.49 52.83
N SER A 86 -12.43 34.99 52.47
CA SER A 86 -11.46 34.30 51.62
C SER A 86 -10.04 34.53 52.10
N THR A 87 -9.15 33.59 51.82
CA THR A 87 -7.72 33.72 52.11
C THR A 87 -6.94 33.70 50.79
N LEU A 88 -5.92 34.55 50.68
CA LEU A 88 -5.04 34.53 49.51
C LEU A 88 -4.10 33.33 49.59
N CYS A 89 -4.12 32.47 48.57
CA CYS A 89 -3.29 31.28 48.52
C CYS A 89 -1.82 31.63 48.24
N SER A 90 -0.91 30.89 48.88
CA SER A 90 0.52 30.94 48.57
C SER A 90 0.79 30.35 47.19
N ASN A 91 1.82 30.83 46.49
CA ASN A 91 2.30 30.19 45.27
C ASN A 91 2.88 28.78 45.52
N SER A 92 3.13 28.43 46.79
CA SER A 92 3.62 27.13 47.25
C SER A 92 2.52 26.19 47.75
N ASP A 93 1.23 26.56 47.60
CA ASP A 93 0.12 25.69 48.00
C ASP A 93 0.00 24.53 47.00
N HIS A 94 0.25 23.31 47.46
CA HIS A 94 0.35 22.11 46.63
C HIS A 94 -0.92 21.86 45.79
N ASP A 95 -2.11 22.11 46.36
CA ASP A 95 -3.37 21.89 45.65
C ASP A 95 -3.56 22.92 44.53
N VAL A 96 -3.04 24.13 44.74
CA VAL A 96 -3.11 25.25 43.80
C VAL A 96 -2.08 25.09 42.69
N GLN A 97 -0.84 24.72 43.04
CA GLN A 97 0.21 24.41 42.08
C GLN A 97 -0.18 23.21 41.21
N ALA A 98 -0.78 22.18 41.79
CA ALA A 98 -1.26 21.02 41.04
C ALA A 98 -2.31 21.42 39.99
N VAL A 99 -3.29 22.26 40.34
CA VAL A 99 -4.33 22.72 39.40
C VAL A 99 -3.74 23.66 38.35
N PHE A 100 -2.88 24.61 38.76
CA PHE A 100 -2.28 25.59 37.86
C PHE A 100 -1.28 24.95 36.89
N ASP A 101 -0.36 24.12 37.38
CA ASP A 101 0.63 23.41 36.56
C ASP A 101 -0.07 22.44 35.60
N TYR A 102 -1.16 21.80 36.02
CA TYR A 102 -1.93 20.92 35.15
C TYR A 102 -2.64 21.69 34.03
N VAL A 103 -3.34 22.79 34.33
CA VAL A 103 -4.03 23.64 33.34
C VAL A 103 -3.01 24.27 32.38
N LYS A 104 -1.90 24.78 32.91
CA LYS A 104 -0.82 25.40 32.13
C LYS A 104 -0.12 24.41 31.20
N ASN A 105 0.14 23.19 31.68
CA ASN A 105 0.79 22.15 30.87
C ASN A 105 -0.10 21.62 29.73
N GLN A 106 -1.43 21.66 29.89
CA GLN A 106 -2.36 21.19 28.85
C GLN A 106 -2.72 22.28 27.83
N TYR A 107 -2.84 23.55 28.22
CA TYR A 107 -3.46 24.58 27.38
C TYR A 107 -2.61 25.83 27.11
N GLY A 108 -1.41 25.95 27.69
CA GLY A 108 -0.55 27.14 27.53
C GLY A 108 -1.13 28.41 28.19
N ASP A 109 -0.52 29.58 27.96
CA ASP A 109 -0.86 30.87 28.61
C ASP A 109 -2.22 31.47 28.19
N ALA A 110 -3.17 30.68 27.68
CA ALA A 110 -4.48 31.18 27.26
C ALA A 110 -5.32 31.56 28.49
N GLU A 111 -5.80 32.82 28.50
CA GLU A 111 -6.62 33.42 29.55
C GLU A 111 -7.84 32.54 29.89
N ALA A 112 -7.81 31.95 31.09
CA ALA A 112 -8.89 31.15 31.63
C ALA A 112 -10.11 32.04 31.94
N THR A 113 -11.08 32.08 31.02
CA THR A 113 -12.43 32.59 31.27
C THR A 113 -13.40 31.45 31.61
N THR A 114 -14.53 31.83 32.18
CA THR A 114 -15.68 31.11 32.80
C THR A 114 -16.04 29.70 32.30
N LEU A 115 -15.58 29.26 31.13
CA LEU A 115 -15.68 27.89 30.61
C LEU A 115 -14.88 26.86 31.43
N SER A 116 -13.87 27.30 32.19
CA SER A 116 -12.86 26.42 32.80
C SER A 116 -13.37 25.48 33.91
N PHE A 117 -14.50 25.77 34.58
CA PHE A 117 -14.87 24.97 35.76
C PHE A 117 -15.40 23.57 35.43
N GLY A 118 -16.19 23.44 34.36
CA GLY A 118 -16.68 22.14 33.89
C GLY A 118 -15.53 21.23 33.45
N LEU A 119 -14.58 21.79 32.72
CA LEU A 119 -13.39 21.09 32.26
C LEU A 119 -12.47 20.71 33.42
N VAL A 120 -12.22 21.63 34.37
CA VAL A 120 -11.46 21.34 35.61
C VAL A 120 -12.10 20.21 36.43
N LEU A 121 -13.43 20.21 36.59
CA LEU A 121 -14.14 19.10 37.26
C LEU A 121 -13.94 17.78 36.52
N GLY A 122 -13.95 17.79 35.19
CA GLY A 122 -13.62 16.64 34.35
C GLY A 122 -12.20 16.14 34.60
N LEU A 123 -11.22 17.02 34.63
CA LEU A 123 -9.82 16.69 34.90
C LEU A 123 -9.63 16.10 36.31
N MET A 124 -10.42 16.54 37.29
CA MET A 124 -10.47 15.94 38.63
C MET A 124 -11.19 14.59 38.68
N GLY A 125 -11.66 14.07 37.54
CA GLY A 125 -12.43 12.82 37.44
C GLY A 125 -13.88 12.94 37.93
N LYS A 126 -14.36 14.15 38.23
CA LYS A 126 -15.71 14.43 38.73
C LYS A 126 -16.70 14.64 37.58
N TYR A 127 -16.77 13.67 36.66
CA TYR A 127 -17.51 13.82 35.41
C TYR A 127 -19.01 14.09 35.59
N ASN A 128 -19.65 13.55 36.63
CA ASN A 128 -21.07 13.81 36.91
C ASN A 128 -21.34 15.25 37.35
N GLU A 129 -20.44 15.84 38.15
CA GLU A 129 -20.54 17.23 38.57
C GLU A 129 -20.26 18.17 37.39
N ALA A 130 -19.23 17.85 36.58
CA ALA A 130 -18.90 18.56 35.36
C ALA A 130 -20.08 18.60 34.38
N GLU A 131 -20.68 17.45 34.08
CA GLU A 131 -21.85 17.37 33.20
C GLU A 131 -23.01 18.20 33.73
N LYS A 132 -23.34 18.09 35.03
CA LYS A 132 -24.44 18.85 35.64
C LYS A 132 -24.20 20.35 35.53
N TYR A 133 -22.96 20.80 35.77
CA TYR A 133 -22.56 22.20 35.65
C TYR A 133 -22.72 22.70 34.21
N ILE A 134 -22.14 21.98 33.23
CA ILE A 134 -22.19 22.39 31.81
C ILE A 134 -23.63 22.40 31.30
N ARG A 135 -24.48 21.43 31.70
CA ARG A 135 -25.90 21.43 31.34
C ARG A 135 -26.69 22.56 32.00
N CYS A 136 -26.30 23.03 33.17
CA CYS A 136 -26.90 24.20 33.80
C CYS A 136 -26.53 25.47 33.03
N LEU A 137 -25.25 25.62 32.71
CA LEU A 137 -24.73 26.72 31.91
C LEU A 137 -25.41 26.81 30.54
N LEU A 138 -25.56 25.68 29.84
CA LEU A 138 -26.27 25.60 28.56
C LEU A 138 -27.76 26.00 28.62
N LYS A 139 -28.40 25.99 29.81
CA LYS A 139 -29.79 26.46 29.98
C LYS A 139 -29.87 27.95 30.24
N GLU A 140 -28.82 28.54 30.82
CA GLU A 140 -28.77 29.96 31.16
C GLU A 140 -28.25 30.81 30.00
N LEU A 141 -27.38 30.24 29.15
CA LEU A 141 -26.85 30.92 27.97
C LEU A 141 -27.92 31.08 26.87
N PRO A 142 -28.06 32.27 26.27
CA PRO A 142 -28.92 32.45 25.11
C PRO A 142 -28.40 31.64 23.89
N PRO A 143 -29.26 31.24 22.94
CA PRO A 143 -28.89 30.41 21.80
C PRO A 143 -27.78 30.99 20.92
N ASP A 144 -27.69 32.32 20.86
CA ASP A 144 -26.71 33.06 20.05
C ASP A 144 -25.44 33.44 20.83
N HIS A 145 -25.24 32.89 22.03
CA HIS A 145 -24.07 33.19 22.85
C HIS A 145 -22.78 32.65 22.22
N GLU A 146 -21.72 33.45 22.18
CA GLU A 146 -20.45 33.09 21.50
C GLU A 146 -19.85 31.78 22.05
N ASP A 147 -19.96 31.57 23.36
CA ASP A 147 -19.39 30.39 24.04
C ASP A 147 -20.25 29.12 23.99
N ILE A 148 -21.44 29.15 23.35
CA ILE A 148 -22.36 28.00 23.38
C ILE A 148 -21.78 26.78 22.64
N ALA A 149 -21.02 27.01 21.55
CA ALA A 149 -20.33 25.95 20.83
C ALA A 149 -19.25 25.28 21.70
N ALA A 150 -18.51 26.08 22.47
CA ALA A 150 -17.48 25.59 23.38
C ALA A 150 -18.09 24.78 24.54
N CYS A 151 -19.23 25.22 25.09
CA CYS A 151 -19.97 24.45 26.10
C CYS A 151 -20.43 23.07 25.58
N TYR A 152 -20.90 22.99 24.33
CA TYR A 152 -21.25 21.70 23.72
C TYR A 152 -20.04 20.82 23.44
N HIS A 153 -18.90 21.42 23.08
CA HIS A 153 -17.63 20.71 22.93
C HIS A 153 -17.19 20.08 24.25
N ASP A 154 -17.16 20.85 25.33
CA ASP A 154 -16.80 20.38 26.67
C ASP A 154 -17.76 19.29 27.17
N LEU A 155 -19.06 19.48 26.94
CA LEU A 155 -20.06 18.44 27.26
C LEU A 155 -19.76 17.13 26.51
N GLY A 156 -19.40 17.23 25.23
CA GLY A 156 -18.98 16.08 24.42
C GLY A 156 -17.77 15.36 25.01
N GLU A 157 -16.75 16.09 25.43
CA GLU A 157 -15.55 15.51 26.05
C GLU A 157 -15.87 14.82 27.39
N ILE A 158 -16.65 15.47 28.26
CA ILE A 158 -17.05 14.89 29.54
C ILE A 158 -17.86 13.61 29.35
N LEU A 159 -18.78 13.59 28.37
CA LEU A 159 -19.57 12.40 28.05
C LEU A 159 -18.73 11.27 27.46
N ASP A 160 -17.73 11.61 26.62
CA ASP A 160 -16.76 10.64 26.09
C ASP A 160 -15.95 9.99 27.21
N LYS A 161 -15.48 10.77 28.19
CA LYS A 161 -14.77 10.24 29.38
C LYS A 161 -15.67 9.36 30.26
N LYS A 162 -16.99 9.59 30.26
CA LYS A 162 -17.98 8.73 30.94
C LYS A 162 -18.30 7.44 30.17
N GLY A 163 -17.87 7.33 28.91
CA GLY A 163 -18.21 6.22 28.02
C GLY A 163 -19.59 6.34 27.37
N ASP A 164 -20.27 7.49 27.47
CA ASP A 164 -21.52 7.74 26.75
C ASP A 164 -21.22 8.36 25.38
N TYR A 165 -20.78 7.49 24.46
CA TYR A 165 -20.31 7.90 23.14
C TYR A 165 -21.43 8.44 22.24
N ASP A 166 -22.67 7.97 22.39
CA ASP A 166 -23.80 8.44 21.58
C ASP A 166 -24.16 9.89 21.94
N SER A 167 -24.28 10.19 23.23
CA SER A 167 -24.53 11.55 23.70
C SER A 167 -23.34 12.48 23.45
N SER A 168 -22.11 11.94 23.54
CA SER A 168 -20.89 12.68 23.20
C SER A 168 -20.87 13.08 21.72
N LEU A 169 -21.16 12.15 20.82
CA LEU A 169 -21.21 12.40 19.38
C LEU A 169 -22.25 13.48 19.05
N GLN A 170 -23.45 13.40 19.64
CA GLN A 170 -24.49 14.41 19.47
C GLN A 170 -24.03 15.79 19.94
N SER A 171 -23.32 15.87 21.07
CA SER A 171 -22.82 17.13 21.62
C SER A 171 -21.74 17.74 20.74
N HIS A 172 -20.78 16.95 20.26
CA HIS A 172 -19.76 17.41 19.32
C HIS A 172 -20.35 17.81 17.95
N GLN A 173 -21.38 17.10 17.46
CA GLN A 173 -22.08 17.48 16.22
C GLN A 173 -22.82 18.81 16.36
N LYS A 174 -23.46 19.07 17.50
CA LYS A 174 -24.08 20.38 17.78
C LYS A 174 -23.04 21.49 17.83
N ALA A 175 -21.91 21.27 18.51
CA ALA A 175 -20.81 22.23 18.53
C ALA A 175 -20.32 22.54 17.10
N LEU A 176 -20.12 21.51 16.28
CA LEU A 176 -19.73 21.65 14.88
C LEU A 176 -20.76 22.42 14.04
N GLU A 177 -22.06 22.15 14.21
CA GLU A 177 -23.13 22.85 13.50
C GLU A 177 -23.12 24.34 13.81
N ILE A 178 -23.01 24.71 15.09
CA ILE A 178 -22.92 26.11 15.53
C ILE A 178 -21.65 26.75 14.96
N MET A 179 -20.51 26.05 14.98
CA MET A 179 -19.24 26.56 14.45
C MET A 179 -19.33 26.83 12.94
N LEU A 180 -19.98 25.96 12.17
CA LEU A 180 -20.19 26.12 10.72
C LEU A 180 -21.11 27.30 10.38
N GLN A 181 -22.03 27.67 11.27
CA GLN A 181 -22.94 28.81 11.07
C GLN A 181 -22.29 30.14 11.48
N THR A 182 -21.42 30.13 12.50
CA THR A 182 -20.88 31.34 13.13
C THR A 182 -19.49 31.74 12.63
N ARG A 183 -18.67 30.77 12.20
CA ARG A 183 -17.28 31.00 11.76
C ARG A 183 -17.16 30.87 10.24
N ARG A 184 -16.06 31.39 9.68
CA ARG A 184 -15.74 31.18 8.25
C ARG A 184 -15.38 29.71 7.99
N PRO A 185 -15.63 29.16 6.79
CA PRO A 185 -15.41 27.74 6.50
C PRO A 185 -13.97 27.23 6.69
N ASP A 186 -12.98 28.12 6.66
CA ASP A 186 -11.56 27.85 6.84
C ASP A 186 -11.08 28.03 8.30
N HIS A 187 -11.99 28.28 9.24
CA HIS A 187 -11.64 28.52 10.63
C HIS A 187 -11.09 27.25 11.32
N PRO A 188 -9.92 27.31 12.00
CA PRO A 188 -9.30 26.16 12.66
C PRO A 188 -10.19 25.41 13.66
N ASP A 189 -11.06 26.12 14.38
CA ASP A 189 -11.96 25.50 15.36
C ASP A 189 -12.98 24.54 14.73
N ILE A 190 -13.33 24.76 13.46
CA ILE A 190 -14.17 23.81 12.70
C ILE A 190 -13.41 22.50 12.50
N ALA A 191 -12.10 22.56 12.21
CA ALA A 191 -11.26 21.36 12.11
C ALA A 191 -11.13 20.63 13.44
N THR A 192 -10.96 21.36 14.55
CA THR A 192 -10.97 20.79 15.90
C THR A 192 -12.28 20.05 16.18
N SER A 193 -13.41 20.63 15.79
CA SER A 193 -14.73 20.02 15.94
C SER A 193 -14.89 18.75 15.09
N TYR A 194 -14.45 18.77 13.83
CA TYR A 194 -14.41 17.58 12.99
C TYR A 194 -13.51 16.48 13.57
N ASN A 195 -12.36 16.84 14.14
CA ASN A 195 -11.44 15.90 14.76
C ASN A 195 -12.07 15.21 15.99
N SER A 196 -12.77 15.96 16.85
CA SER A 196 -13.48 15.38 17.99
C SER A 196 -14.63 14.47 17.57
N VAL A 197 -15.42 14.87 16.56
CA VAL A 197 -16.46 14.00 15.97
C VAL A 197 -15.84 12.70 15.44
N ALA A 198 -14.73 12.80 14.71
CA ALA A 198 -14.03 11.65 14.15
C ALA A 198 -13.51 10.71 15.25
N ALA A 199 -12.91 11.25 16.32
CA ALA A 199 -12.41 10.48 17.43
C ALA A 199 -13.51 9.64 18.12
N VAL A 200 -14.70 10.22 18.32
CA VAL A 200 -15.84 9.48 18.88
C VAL A 200 -16.36 8.43 17.90
N GLN A 201 -16.43 8.75 16.59
CA GLN A 201 -16.80 7.79 15.55
C GLN A 201 -15.86 6.57 15.49
N VAL A 202 -14.56 6.74 15.77
CA VAL A 202 -13.62 5.61 15.90
C VAL A 202 -14.02 4.70 17.06
N LYS A 203 -14.36 5.27 18.22
CA LYS A 203 -14.74 4.50 19.41
C LYS A 203 -16.05 3.75 19.25
N THR A 204 -16.99 4.27 18.45
CA THR A 204 -18.25 3.59 18.11
C THR A 204 -18.13 2.60 16.93
N GLY A 205 -16.97 2.51 16.30
CA GLY A 205 -16.70 1.58 15.18
C GLY A 205 -17.09 2.11 13.79
N ASN A 206 -17.49 3.38 13.68
CA ASN A 206 -17.88 4.03 12.42
C ASN A 206 -16.65 4.54 11.64
N TYR A 207 -15.75 3.63 11.27
CA TYR A 207 -14.45 3.95 10.68
C TYR A 207 -14.49 4.74 9.37
N THR A 208 -15.49 4.49 8.51
CA THR A 208 -15.63 5.19 7.22
C THR A 208 -15.99 6.65 7.39
N GLU A 209 -16.89 6.94 8.33
CA GLU A 209 -17.34 8.29 8.65
C GLU A 209 -16.25 9.05 9.39
N ALA A 210 -15.55 8.36 10.31
CA ALA A 210 -14.38 8.91 11.00
C ALA A 210 -13.29 9.36 10.01
N LEU A 211 -12.96 8.53 9.00
CA LEU A 211 -12.00 8.91 7.96
C LEU A 211 -12.44 10.14 7.15
N GLU A 212 -13.73 10.29 6.89
CA GLU A 212 -14.25 11.48 6.19
C GLU A 212 -14.11 12.73 7.07
N SER A 213 -14.48 12.63 8.34
CA SER A 213 -14.35 13.71 9.32
C SER A 213 -12.89 14.12 9.53
N PHE A 214 -11.97 13.16 9.69
CA PHE A 214 -10.53 13.44 9.78
C PHE A 214 -9.99 14.10 8.50
N ARG A 215 -10.43 13.69 7.31
CA ARG A 215 -10.01 14.35 6.06
C ARG A 215 -10.46 15.81 5.99
N LYS A 216 -11.68 16.12 6.43
CA LYS A 216 -12.16 17.51 6.51
C LYS A 216 -11.34 18.33 7.50
N ALA A 217 -11.05 17.78 8.69
CA ALA A 217 -10.17 18.43 9.67
C ALA A 217 -8.76 18.69 9.09
N PHE A 218 -8.17 17.69 8.45
CA PHE A 218 -6.87 17.77 7.79
C PHE A 218 -6.83 18.89 6.74
N GLU A 219 -7.83 18.96 5.84
CA GLU A 219 -7.87 19.96 4.78
C GLU A 219 -7.99 21.38 5.33
N ILE A 220 -8.83 21.59 6.34
CA ILE A 220 -9.01 22.91 6.98
C ILE A 220 -7.74 23.33 7.72
N TRP A 221 -7.15 22.45 8.55
CA TRP A 221 -5.90 22.78 9.24
C TRP A 221 -4.75 23.04 8.28
N ARG A 222 -4.65 22.27 7.17
CA ARG A 222 -3.64 22.51 6.14
C ARG A 222 -3.81 23.87 5.46
N GLN A 223 -5.05 24.31 5.21
CA GLN A 223 -5.32 25.63 4.63
C GLN A 223 -5.03 26.76 5.62
N ALA A 224 -5.41 26.59 6.89
CA ALA A 224 -5.26 27.64 7.89
C ALA A 224 -3.81 27.82 8.38
N PHE A 225 -3.06 26.73 8.54
CA PHE A 225 -1.74 26.73 9.19
C PHE A 225 -0.59 26.24 8.31
N GLY A 226 -0.88 25.76 7.09
CA GLY A 226 0.12 25.15 6.21
C GLY A 226 0.38 23.67 6.52
N GLU A 227 1.36 23.07 5.83
CA GLU A 227 1.54 21.61 5.80
C GLU A 227 2.17 21.01 7.08
N ASN A 228 2.83 21.81 7.90
CA ASN A 228 3.63 21.32 9.02
C ASN A 228 2.93 21.49 10.39
N HIS A 229 1.68 21.92 10.48
CA HIS A 229 1.07 22.18 11.79
C HIS A 229 0.96 20.92 12.67
N PRO A 230 1.27 20.96 13.99
CA PRO A 230 1.26 19.78 14.87
C PRO A 230 -0.07 18.99 14.88
N ASN A 231 -1.22 19.68 14.83
CA ASN A 231 -2.53 19.02 14.78
C ASN A 231 -2.70 18.11 13.55
N ILE A 232 -2.01 18.42 12.44
CA ILE A 232 -2.01 17.58 11.25
C ILE A 232 -1.35 16.23 11.54
N ALA A 233 -0.26 16.21 12.33
CA ALA A 233 0.41 14.97 12.70
C ALA A 233 -0.47 14.07 13.59
N LEU A 234 -1.25 14.66 14.50
CA LEU A 234 -2.23 13.94 15.32
C LEU A 234 -3.33 13.33 14.44
N CYS A 235 -3.95 14.15 13.58
CA CYS A 235 -4.97 13.69 12.63
C CYS A 235 -4.47 12.55 11.73
N LEU A 236 -3.26 12.66 11.19
CA LEU A 236 -2.64 11.62 10.38
C LEU A 236 -2.38 10.35 11.19
N SER A 237 -2.12 10.50 12.48
CA SER A 237 -1.91 9.36 13.37
C SER A 237 -3.18 8.55 13.59
N ASP A 238 -4.29 9.25 13.84
CA ASP A 238 -5.58 8.61 14.01
C ASP A 238 -6.07 7.96 12.70
N MET A 239 -5.88 8.65 11.57
CA MET A 239 -6.16 8.08 10.24
C MET A 239 -5.34 6.81 9.98
N ALA A 240 -4.06 6.79 10.35
CA ALA A 240 -3.22 5.60 10.20
C ALA A 240 -3.72 4.43 11.04
N GLY A 241 -4.18 4.68 12.27
CA GLY A 241 -4.83 3.67 13.12
C GLY A 241 -6.08 3.08 12.46
N ILE A 242 -6.94 3.91 11.87
CA ILE A 242 -8.12 3.41 11.14
C ILE A 242 -7.71 2.58 9.92
N TYR A 243 -6.71 3.03 9.17
CA TYR A 243 -6.21 2.28 8.02
C TYR A 243 -5.64 0.92 8.41
N GLN A 244 -4.95 0.81 9.56
CA GLN A 244 -4.50 -0.48 10.11
C GLN A 244 -5.68 -1.41 10.38
N ILE A 245 -6.71 -0.94 11.09
CA ILE A 245 -7.92 -1.73 11.39
C ILE A 245 -8.62 -2.17 10.10
N SER A 246 -8.59 -1.32 9.07
CA SER A 246 -9.21 -1.58 7.76
C SER A 246 -8.36 -2.46 6.82
N GLY A 247 -7.17 -2.91 7.25
CA GLY A 247 -6.24 -3.69 6.43
C GLY A 247 -5.52 -2.89 5.31
N LYS A 248 -5.60 -1.56 5.34
CA LYS A 248 -5.01 -0.62 4.36
C LYS A 248 -3.64 -0.14 4.85
N PHE A 249 -2.71 -1.08 5.05
CA PHE A 249 -1.44 -0.81 5.73
C PHE A 249 -0.53 0.18 4.98
N ALA A 250 -0.57 0.19 3.63
CA ALA A 250 0.22 1.11 2.83
C ALA A 250 -0.22 2.57 3.03
N GLU A 251 -1.52 2.83 3.02
CA GLU A 251 -2.08 4.16 3.29
C GLU A 251 -1.80 4.60 4.73
N GLY A 252 -1.88 3.68 5.69
CA GLY A 252 -1.48 3.95 7.08
C GLY A 252 0.00 4.30 7.21
N LEU A 253 0.87 3.64 6.44
CA LEU A 253 2.31 3.92 6.39
C LEU A 253 2.61 5.30 5.82
N ASP A 254 1.91 5.71 4.76
CA ASP A 254 2.07 7.05 4.18
C ASP A 254 1.63 8.14 5.17
N CYS A 255 0.51 7.94 5.87
CA CYS A 255 0.05 8.82 6.94
C CYS A 255 1.08 8.94 8.07
N MET A 256 1.60 7.81 8.56
CA MET A 256 2.63 7.78 9.62
C MET A 256 3.93 8.46 9.21
N LYS A 257 4.41 8.26 7.97
CA LYS A 257 5.61 8.92 7.45
C LYS A 257 5.45 10.43 7.38
N LEU A 258 4.27 10.91 6.98
CA LEU A 258 3.98 12.33 6.97
C LEU A 258 3.88 12.90 8.39
N ALA A 259 3.22 12.19 9.31
CA ALA A 259 3.16 12.56 10.73
C ALA A 259 4.56 12.64 11.37
N LEU A 260 5.45 11.68 11.06
CA LEU A 260 6.83 11.67 11.52
C LEU A 260 7.59 12.92 11.05
N ARG A 261 7.47 13.27 9.76
CA ARG A 261 8.12 14.47 9.19
C ARG A 261 7.68 15.73 9.93
N ILE A 262 6.37 15.86 10.18
CA ILE A 262 5.81 17.02 10.88
C ILE A 262 6.32 17.08 12.33
N ARG A 263 6.31 15.94 13.04
CA ARG A 263 6.84 15.84 14.40
C ARG A 263 8.33 16.19 14.47
N GLN A 264 9.13 15.71 13.53
CA GLN A 264 10.56 16.04 13.43
C GLN A 264 10.83 17.52 13.11
N TYR A 265 9.89 18.21 12.47
CA TYR A 265 10.01 19.65 12.19
C TYR A 265 9.78 20.49 13.44
N HIS A 266 8.86 20.09 14.33
CA HIS A 266 8.47 20.88 15.51
C HIS A 266 9.09 20.42 16.84
N LEU A 267 9.46 19.14 16.96
CA LEU A 267 9.87 18.53 18.21
C LEU A 267 11.37 18.23 18.18
N PRO A 268 12.06 18.30 19.34
CA PRO A 268 13.45 17.88 19.42
C PRO A 268 13.58 16.40 19.05
N ALA A 269 14.73 15.99 18.50
CA ALA A 269 14.94 14.66 17.95
C ALA A 269 14.72 13.51 18.96
N ASN A 270 14.79 13.79 20.25
CA ASN A 270 14.55 12.84 21.34
C ASN A 270 13.10 12.88 21.88
N HIS A 271 12.16 13.58 21.26
CA HIS A 271 10.80 13.67 21.78
C HIS A 271 10.09 12.30 21.78
N PRO A 272 9.36 11.93 22.86
CA PRO A 272 8.61 10.67 22.94
C PRO A 272 7.69 10.40 21.74
N ASP A 273 6.94 11.40 21.27
CA ASP A 273 6.08 11.27 20.09
C ASP A 273 6.83 10.81 18.82
N ILE A 274 8.09 11.23 18.63
CA ILE A 274 8.89 10.76 17.49
C ILE A 274 9.20 9.28 17.64
N ALA A 275 9.52 8.83 18.87
CA ALA A 275 9.74 7.42 19.15
C ALA A 275 8.48 6.59 18.91
N ASP A 276 7.32 7.04 19.37
CA ASP A 276 6.06 6.33 19.18
C ASP A 276 5.65 6.28 17.70
N THR A 277 5.92 7.35 16.95
CA THR A 277 5.70 7.33 15.49
C THR A 277 6.60 6.29 14.83
N HIS A 278 7.88 6.21 15.21
CA HIS A 278 8.78 5.17 14.73
C HIS A 278 8.32 3.77 15.10
N ASN A 279 7.83 3.55 16.34
CA ASN A 279 7.27 2.27 16.75
C ASN A 279 6.07 1.87 15.88
N ASN A 280 5.16 2.80 15.61
CA ASN A 280 3.97 2.55 14.78
C ASN A 280 4.33 2.29 13.31
N ILE A 281 5.34 2.98 12.78
CA ILE A 281 5.90 2.69 11.46
C ILE A 281 6.54 1.29 11.43
N GLY A 282 7.28 0.92 12.48
CA GLY A 282 7.86 -0.41 12.62
C GLY A 282 6.81 -1.51 12.61
N LEU A 283 5.70 -1.32 13.32
CA LEU A 283 4.55 -2.24 13.31
C LEU A 283 3.92 -2.35 11.90
N LEU A 284 3.78 -1.25 11.17
CA LEU A 284 3.27 -1.26 9.79
C LEU A 284 4.20 -2.00 8.83
N TYR A 285 5.51 -1.84 8.97
CA TYR A 285 6.46 -2.62 8.16
C TYR A 285 6.46 -4.09 8.53
N PHE A 286 6.29 -4.43 9.81
CA PHE A 286 6.14 -5.80 10.27
C PHE A 286 4.90 -6.46 9.66
N THR A 287 3.74 -5.79 9.65
CA THR A 287 2.53 -6.33 9.01
C THR A 287 2.64 -6.44 7.49
N LEU A 288 3.49 -5.63 6.86
CA LEU A 288 3.82 -5.69 5.43
C LEU A 288 4.93 -6.71 5.10
N ASP A 289 5.39 -7.52 6.06
CA ASP A 289 6.50 -8.49 5.93
C ASP A 289 7.84 -7.85 5.50
N GLN A 290 8.00 -6.56 5.78
CA GLN A 290 9.21 -5.79 5.50
C GLN A 290 10.10 -5.73 6.76
N LEU A 291 10.59 -6.90 7.15
CA LEU A 291 11.22 -7.15 8.46
C LEU A 291 12.48 -6.29 8.72
N ASP A 292 13.27 -5.97 7.68
CA ASP A 292 14.46 -5.10 7.83
C ASP A 292 14.08 -3.65 8.18
N PHE A 293 13.08 -3.09 7.48
CA PHE A 293 12.59 -1.73 7.76
C PHE A 293 11.86 -1.67 9.11
N ALA A 294 11.17 -2.75 9.50
CA ALA A 294 10.58 -2.86 10.83
C ALA A 294 11.65 -2.74 11.94
N LEU A 295 12.74 -3.51 11.83
CA LEU A 295 13.85 -3.45 12.78
C LEU A 295 14.54 -2.09 12.79
N GLU A 296 14.73 -1.44 11.64
CA GLU A 296 15.31 -0.10 11.58
C GLU A 296 14.48 0.90 12.39
N HIS A 297 13.17 0.91 12.19
CA HIS A 297 12.28 1.83 12.90
C HIS A 297 12.10 1.48 14.37
N PHE A 298 12.04 0.20 14.75
CA PHE A 298 12.05 -0.16 16.16
C PHE A 298 13.36 0.22 16.86
N ASN A 299 14.51 0.09 16.19
CA ASN A 299 15.79 0.56 16.74
C ASN A 299 15.81 2.08 16.95
N MET A 300 15.27 2.86 16.00
CA MET A 300 15.15 4.31 16.14
C MET A 300 14.25 4.68 17.32
N SER A 301 13.09 4.02 17.46
CA SER A 301 12.20 4.17 18.62
C SER A 301 12.91 3.84 19.93
N LEU A 302 13.57 2.68 20.00
CA LEU A 302 14.26 2.21 21.19
C LEU A 302 15.35 3.19 21.64
N LYS A 303 16.15 3.70 20.69
CA LYS A 303 17.23 4.65 20.98
C LYS A 303 16.68 5.94 21.59
N ILE A 304 15.57 6.46 21.08
CA ILE A 304 14.94 7.66 21.63
C ILE A 304 14.35 7.37 23.03
N LYS A 305 13.63 6.26 23.18
CA LYS A 305 13.03 5.85 24.46
C LYS A 305 14.07 5.63 25.56
N GLN A 306 15.23 5.06 25.24
CA GLN A 306 16.34 4.90 26.19
C GLN A 306 16.96 6.22 26.66
N ILE A 307 16.85 7.29 25.88
CA ILE A 307 17.35 8.62 26.26
C ILE A 307 16.34 9.33 27.18
N CYS A 308 15.05 9.16 26.94
CA CYS A 308 14.00 9.96 27.59
C CYS A 308 13.25 9.26 28.71
N LEU A 309 13.32 7.93 28.79
CA LEU A 309 12.59 7.13 29.76
C LEU A 309 13.55 6.37 30.68
N PRO A 310 13.16 6.09 31.94
CA PRO A 310 13.92 5.23 32.82
C PRO A 310 14.16 3.84 32.20
N PRO A 311 15.28 3.16 32.50
CA PRO A 311 15.62 1.87 31.90
C PRO A 311 14.53 0.78 32.04
N ASN A 312 13.70 0.86 33.08
CA ASN A 312 12.64 -0.10 33.37
C ASN A 312 11.26 0.35 32.87
N HIS A 313 11.18 1.36 31.98
CA HIS A 313 9.91 1.87 31.48
C HIS A 313 9.20 0.82 30.59
N PRO A 314 7.89 0.58 30.78
CA PRO A 314 7.12 -0.39 29.99
C PRO A 314 7.25 -0.23 28.47
N ASP A 315 7.32 1.00 27.98
CA ASP A 315 7.44 1.28 26.54
C ASP A 315 8.75 0.78 25.91
N ILE A 316 9.84 0.73 26.68
CA ILE A 316 11.11 0.14 26.21
C ILE A 316 10.92 -1.37 26.04
N ALA A 317 10.29 -2.02 27.03
CA ALA A 317 9.99 -3.45 26.96
C ALA A 317 9.05 -3.77 25.79
N MET A 318 8.04 -2.94 25.54
CA MET A 318 7.13 -3.10 24.40
C MET A 318 7.88 -3.04 23.05
N THR A 319 8.77 -2.06 22.86
CA THR A 319 9.57 -1.99 21.62
C THR A 319 10.52 -3.19 21.47
N LEU A 320 11.13 -3.67 22.57
CA LEU A 320 11.96 -4.88 22.54
C LEU A 320 11.16 -6.15 22.20
N SER A 321 9.95 -6.29 22.74
CA SER A 321 9.03 -7.39 22.40
C SER A 321 8.63 -7.33 20.92
N ASN A 322 8.36 -6.14 20.37
CA ASN A 322 8.09 -6.01 18.94
C ASN A 322 9.30 -6.43 18.10
N MET A 323 10.52 -6.08 18.52
CA MET A 323 11.74 -6.52 17.85
C MET A 323 11.95 -8.04 17.95
N SER A 324 11.64 -8.67 19.09
CA SER A 324 11.78 -10.13 19.22
C SER A 324 10.84 -10.87 18.29
N LEU A 325 9.60 -10.39 18.12
CA LEU A 325 8.66 -10.95 17.13
C LEU A 325 9.22 -10.86 15.70
N VAL A 326 9.88 -9.76 15.36
CA VAL A 326 10.53 -9.62 14.04
C VAL A 326 11.69 -10.63 13.89
N TYR A 327 12.52 -10.81 14.93
CA TYR A 327 13.61 -11.78 14.88
C TYR A 327 13.12 -13.22 14.78
N GLU A 328 12.07 -13.59 15.52
CA GLU A 328 11.41 -14.89 15.43
C GLU A 328 10.93 -15.17 14.00
N GLN A 329 10.21 -14.22 13.39
CA GLN A 329 9.74 -14.35 12.01
C GLN A 329 10.89 -14.42 10.98
N LYS A 330 11.99 -13.69 11.20
CA LYS A 330 13.19 -13.82 10.34
C LYS A 330 13.84 -15.19 10.47
N GLU A 331 13.87 -15.75 11.68
CA GLU A 331 14.47 -17.06 11.92
C GLU A 331 13.63 -18.17 11.27
N GLU A 332 12.30 -18.11 11.38
CA GLU A 332 11.37 -18.98 10.66
C GLU A 332 11.56 -18.89 9.13
N PHE A 333 11.68 -17.67 8.59
CA PHE A 333 11.94 -17.45 7.16
C PHE A 333 13.28 -18.08 6.72
N ASN A 334 14.33 -17.92 7.51
CA ASN A 334 15.64 -18.51 7.25
C ASN A 334 15.60 -20.04 7.30
N GLN A 335 14.87 -20.62 8.26
CA GLN A 335 14.68 -22.07 8.37
C GLN A 335 13.92 -22.62 7.14
N ALA A 336 12.87 -21.92 6.69
CA ALA A 336 12.13 -22.29 5.49
C ALA A 336 13.01 -22.23 4.22
N LEU A 337 13.86 -21.21 4.11
CA LEU A 337 14.81 -21.07 3.01
C LEU A 337 15.85 -22.21 3.01
N LEU A 338 16.39 -22.56 4.18
CA LEU A 338 17.34 -23.65 4.36
C LEU A 338 16.70 -24.99 3.97
N PHE A 339 15.47 -25.25 4.41
CA PHE A 339 14.72 -26.46 4.05
C PHE A 339 14.51 -26.56 2.53
N ARG A 340 14.12 -25.46 1.87
CA ARG A 340 14.00 -25.39 0.41
C ARG A 340 15.34 -25.66 -0.30
N ALA A 341 16.44 -25.12 0.22
CA ALA A 341 17.78 -25.34 -0.33
C ALA A 341 18.21 -26.81 -0.22
N ILE A 342 17.95 -27.46 0.92
CA ILE A 342 18.25 -28.89 1.14
C ILE A 342 17.48 -29.77 0.15
N ILE A 343 16.18 -29.52 -0.04
CA ILE A 343 15.36 -30.27 -1.01
C ILE A 343 15.88 -30.08 -2.43
N ASN A 344 16.25 -28.86 -2.81
CA ASN A 344 16.82 -28.60 -4.14
C ASN A 344 18.15 -29.34 -4.34
N LEU A 345 19.03 -29.33 -3.34
CA LEU A 345 20.29 -30.07 -3.39
C LEU A 345 20.05 -31.58 -3.51
N LEU A 346 19.04 -32.11 -2.82
CA LEU A 346 18.64 -33.51 -2.91
C LEU A 346 18.18 -33.88 -4.33
N ILE A 347 17.37 -33.04 -4.98
CA ILE A 347 16.90 -33.25 -6.36
C ILE A 347 18.08 -33.25 -7.34
N VAL A 348 19.01 -32.32 -7.20
CA VAL A 348 20.22 -32.24 -8.05
C VAL A 348 21.13 -33.45 -7.81
N GLY A 349 21.35 -33.84 -6.56
CA GLY A 349 22.11 -35.04 -6.21
C GLY A 349 21.52 -36.31 -6.79
N ASN A 350 20.18 -36.44 -6.78
CA ASN A 350 19.48 -37.54 -7.44
C ASN A 350 19.75 -37.56 -8.96
N ALA A 351 19.72 -36.40 -9.62
CA ALA A 351 20.01 -36.26 -11.06
C ALA A 351 21.39 -36.79 -11.43
N ILE A 352 22.41 -36.38 -10.66
CA ILE A 352 23.80 -36.78 -10.88
C ILE A 352 23.95 -38.30 -10.68
N CYS A 353 23.34 -38.85 -9.63
CA CYS A 353 23.38 -40.30 -9.38
C CYS A 353 22.68 -41.10 -10.49
N LEU A 354 21.59 -40.58 -11.04
CA LEU A 354 20.87 -41.18 -12.16
C LEU A 354 21.75 -41.18 -13.42
N ALA A 355 22.42 -40.06 -13.72
CA ALA A 355 23.33 -39.95 -14.84
C ALA A 355 24.55 -40.90 -14.72
N ALA A 356 25.06 -41.08 -13.50
CA ALA A 356 26.17 -41.98 -13.20
C ALA A 356 25.76 -43.46 -13.02
N SER A 357 24.49 -43.80 -13.24
CA SER A 357 23.95 -45.18 -13.14
C SER A 357 24.12 -45.85 -11.75
N TYR A 358 24.12 -45.07 -10.67
CA TYR A 358 24.21 -45.58 -9.30
C TYR A 358 22.85 -46.06 -8.76
N ASN A 359 22.44 -47.27 -9.15
CA ASN A 359 21.13 -47.84 -8.80
C ASN A 359 20.92 -48.12 -7.30
N GLN A 360 21.99 -48.24 -6.51
CA GLN A 360 21.90 -48.54 -5.07
C GLN A 360 21.36 -47.36 -4.25
N LEU A 361 21.61 -46.12 -4.69
CA LEU A 361 21.14 -44.91 -4.00
C LEU A 361 19.69 -44.57 -4.33
N GLU A 362 19.07 -45.28 -5.28
CA GLU A 362 17.70 -45.00 -5.71
C GLU A 362 16.69 -45.17 -4.58
N TRP A 363 16.84 -46.21 -3.76
CA TRP A 363 16.01 -46.47 -2.58
C TRP A 363 16.17 -45.38 -1.52
N LEU A 364 17.37 -44.83 -1.37
CA LEU A 364 17.66 -43.73 -0.45
C LEU A 364 16.96 -42.44 -0.90
N PHE A 365 17.06 -42.07 -2.18
CA PHE A 365 16.36 -40.88 -2.67
C PHE A 365 14.84 -41.05 -2.65
N LEU A 366 14.34 -42.24 -2.99
CA LEU A 366 12.91 -42.54 -2.94
C LEU A 366 12.37 -42.43 -1.51
N SER A 367 13.07 -42.96 -0.52
CA SER A 367 12.65 -42.83 0.89
C SER A 367 12.65 -41.37 1.34
N LEU A 368 13.68 -40.58 0.99
CA LEU A 368 13.73 -39.15 1.30
C LEU A 368 12.59 -38.36 0.66
N PHE A 369 12.19 -38.66 -0.57
CA PHE A 369 11.03 -38.03 -1.21
C PHE A 369 9.68 -38.44 -0.60
N ILE A 370 9.57 -39.67 -0.08
CA ILE A 370 8.39 -40.09 0.69
C ILE A 370 8.32 -39.31 2.01
N VAL A 371 9.44 -39.18 2.73
CA VAL A 371 9.50 -38.38 3.96
C VAL A 371 9.14 -36.92 3.69
N GLU A 372 9.67 -36.32 2.62
CA GLU A 372 9.32 -34.96 2.20
C GLU A 372 7.79 -34.80 1.99
N ALA A 373 7.16 -35.73 1.24
CA ALA A 373 5.72 -35.68 0.99
C ALA A 373 4.89 -35.81 2.28
N LEU A 374 5.29 -36.71 3.19
CA LEU A 374 4.65 -36.89 4.49
C LEU A 374 4.80 -35.65 5.38
N LEU A 375 5.98 -35.03 5.41
CA LEU A 375 6.22 -33.78 6.15
C LEU A 375 5.37 -32.63 5.60
N LYS A 376 5.25 -32.50 4.26
CA LYS A 376 4.36 -31.51 3.64
C LYS A 376 2.89 -31.76 3.98
N MET A 377 2.44 -33.01 3.96
CA MET A 377 1.07 -33.38 4.35
C MET A 377 0.78 -33.09 5.83
N TYR A 378 1.77 -33.27 6.71
CA TYR A 378 1.67 -32.94 8.12
C TYR A 378 1.59 -31.42 8.34
N ALA A 379 2.48 -30.65 7.71
CA ALA A 379 2.57 -29.20 7.89
C ALA A 379 1.39 -28.43 7.27
N ILE A 380 0.99 -28.79 6.04
CA ILE A 380 -0.05 -28.09 5.27
C ILE A 380 -1.45 -28.66 5.57
N GLY A 381 -1.51 -29.90 6.07
CA GLY A 381 -2.74 -30.67 6.20
C GLY A 381 -3.09 -31.42 4.92
N VAL A 382 -3.61 -32.65 5.07
CA VAL A 382 -3.85 -33.58 3.95
C VAL A 382 -4.79 -33.00 2.88
N LYS A 383 -5.86 -32.33 3.30
CA LYS A 383 -6.86 -31.77 2.38
C LYS A 383 -6.28 -30.65 1.51
N GLU A 384 -5.54 -29.73 2.13
CA GLU A 384 -4.96 -28.57 1.47
C GLU A 384 -3.77 -28.98 0.60
N TYR A 385 -3.01 -30.00 1.02
CA TYR A 385 -1.94 -30.61 0.22
C TYR A 385 -2.44 -31.07 -1.16
N PHE A 386 -3.58 -31.75 -1.22
CA PHE A 386 -4.16 -32.23 -2.48
C PHE A 386 -4.94 -31.17 -3.26
N HIS A 387 -5.06 -29.93 -2.75
CA HIS A 387 -5.64 -28.83 -3.52
C HIS A 387 -4.60 -28.18 -4.44
N HIS A 388 -3.32 -28.20 -4.05
CA HIS A 388 -2.25 -27.58 -4.81
C HIS A 388 -1.75 -28.48 -5.95
N ARG A 389 -1.85 -27.99 -7.21
CA ARG A 389 -1.53 -28.77 -8.42
C ARG A 389 -0.12 -29.38 -8.44
N TRP A 390 0.89 -28.67 -7.92
CA TRP A 390 2.26 -29.19 -7.86
C TRP A 390 2.43 -30.29 -6.82
N ASN A 391 1.69 -30.24 -5.72
CA ASN A 391 1.76 -31.25 -4.66
C ASN A 391 1.11 -32.56 -5.10
N ILE A 392 0.02 -32.48 -5.87
CA ILE A 392 -0.62 -33.63 -6.52
C ILE A 392 0.35 -34.29 -7.51
N PHE A 393 1.00 -33.50 -8.36
CA PHE A 393 1.99 -33.98 -9.33
C PHE A 393 3.18 -34.66 -8.63
N ASP A 394 3.73 -34.00 -7.61
CA ASP A 394 4.83 -34.52 -6.78
C ASP A 394 4.46 -35.86 -6.13
N PHE A 395 3.30 -35.92 -5.48
CA PHE A 395 2.78 -37.14 -4.87
C PHE A 395 2.60 -38.26 -5.89
N THR A 396 2.07 -37.96 -7.07
CA THR A 396 1.84 -38.96 -8.13
C THR A 396 3.16 -39.55 -8.61
N ILE A 397 4.20 -38.73 -8.80
CA ILE A 397 5.54 -39.20 -9.19
C ILE A 397 6.12 -40.11 -8.11
N VAL A 398 6.06 -39.70 -6.83
CA VAL A 398 6.60 -40.48 -5.72
C VAL A 398 5.83 -41.80 -5.57
N PHE A 399 4.50 -41.76 -5.65
CA PHE A 399 3.62 -42.92 -5.54
C PHE A 399 3.87 -43.94 -6.65
N VAL A 400 3.82 -43.52 -7.93
CA VAL A 400 4.06 -44.39 -9.10
C VAL A 400 5.45 -45.02 -9.01
N SER A 401 6.44 -44.25 -8.57
CA SER A 401 7.78 -44.81 -8.45
C SER A 401 7.94 -45.78 -7.28
N THR A 402 7.18 -45.60 -6.20
CA THR A 402 7.20 -46.48 -5.03
C THR A 402 6.51 -47.80 -5.34
N THR A 403 5.31 -47.76 -5.92
CA THR A 403 4.56 -48.95 -6.33
C THR A 403 5.34 -49.78 -7.34
N TYR A 404 6.03 -49.12 -8.28
CA TYR A 404 6.89 -49.80 -9.25
C TYR A 404 8.12 -50.46 -8.59
N SER A 405 8.82 -49.77 -7.69
CA SER A 405 10.00 -50.31 -7.01
C SER A 405 9.62 -51.53 -6.15
N LEU A 406 8.46 -51.47 -5.50
CA LEU A 406 7.88 -52.58 -4.74
C LEU A 406 7.52 -53.76 -5.66
N LEU A 407 6.85 -53.49 -6.78
CA LEU A 407 6.46 -54.50 -7.76
C LEU A 407 7.70 -55.24 -8.31
N THR A 408 8.78 -54.52 -8.61
CA THR A 408 10.02 -55.10 -9.15
C THR A 408 10.79 -55.92 -8.11
N ALA A 409 10.75 -55.50 -6.84
CA ALA A 409 11.30 -56.28 -5.74
C ALA A 409 10.54 -57.61 -5.55
N ILE A 410 9.23 -57.63 -5.80
CA ILE A 410 8.37 -58.82 -5.72
C ILE A 410 8.51 -59.71 -6.97
N ILE A 411 8.61 -59.12 -8.17
CA ILE A 411 8.58 -59.80 -9.48
C ILE A 411 9.97 -60.17 -10.00
N LYS A 412 11.02 -60.11 -9.17
CA LYS A 412 12.40 -60.53 -9.54
C LYS A 412 12.52 -61.99 -10.05
N THR A 413 11.42 -62.75 -10.04
CA THR A 413 11.23 -64.10 -10.57
C THR A 413 10.66 -64.20 -12.00
N LEU A 414 10.18 -63.13 -12.64
CA LEU A 414 9.64 -63.19 -14.01
C LEU A 414 10.22 -62.08 -14.91
N SER A 415 10.75 -62.49 -16.07
CA SER A 415 11.35 -61.65 -17.09
C SER A 415 10.35 -60.66 -17.70
N LEU A 416 10.46 -59.38 -17.33
CA LEU A 416 9.66 -58.29 -17.89
C LEU A 416 10.21 -57.79 -19.25
N ASN A 417 9.29 -57.34 -20.12
CA ASN A 417 9.58 -56.79 -21.46
C ASN A 417 10.44 -55.51 -21.40
N ARG A 418 11.33 -55.35 -22.39
CA ARG A 418 12.27 -54.22 -22.51
C ARG A 418 11.58 -52.85 -22.56
N ASP A 419 10.40 -52.78 -23.18
CA ASP A 419 9.60 -51.54 -23.29
C ASP A 419 9.13 -51.00 -21.94
N VAL A 420 8.94 -51.89 -20.96
CA VAL A 420 8.57 -51.49 -19.60
C VAL A 420 9.78 -50.82 -18.94
N LEU A 421 10.99 -51.38 -19.10
CA LEU A 421 12.26 -50.83 -18.59
C LEU A 421 12.55 -49.40 -19.11
N ASP A 422 12.23 -49.12 -20.37
CA ASP A 422 12.44 -47.79 -20.94
C ASP A 422 11.43 -46.76 -20.40
N ALA A 423 10.17 -47.17 -20.16
CA ALA A 423 9.18 -46.31 -19.51
C ALA A 423 9.58 -45.94 -18.06
N ILE A 424 10.31 -46.81 -17.38
CA ILE A 424 10.80 -46.61 -16.00
C ILE A 424 11.90 -45.56 -15.94
N LEU A 425 12.83 -45.56 -16.91
CA LEU A 425 13.85 -44.52 -17.04
C LEU A 425 13.21 -43.13 -17.21
N VAL A 426 12.13 -43.03 -17.98
CA VAL A 426 11.40 -41.78 -18.19
C VAL A 426 10.79 -41.26 -16.88
N ILE A 427 10.11 -42.11 -16.11
CA ILE A 427 9.48 -41.70 -14.83
C ILE A 427 10.54 -41.25 -13.80
N ARG A 428 11.72 -41.89 -13.79
CA ARG A 428 12.84 -41.48 -12.94
C ARG A 428 13.34 -40.07 -13.27
N VAL A 429 13.48 -39.77 -14.56
CA VAL A 429 13.90 -38.44 -15.04
C VAL A 429 12.84 -37.38 -14.74
N LEU A 430 11.55 -37.73 -14.75
CA LEU A 430 10.46 -36.79 -14.41
C LEU A 430 10.55 -36.23 -12.99
N ARG A 431 11.25 -36.88 -12.05
CA ARG A 431 11.51 -36.31 -10.72
C ARG A 431 12.31 -35.00 -10.79
N LEU A 432 13.11 -34.79 -11.84
CA LEU A 432 13.87 -33.56 -12.05
C LEU A 432 12.96 -32.37 -12.40
N VAL A 433 11.75 -32.64 -12.90
CA VAL A 433 10.74 -31.60 -13.13
C VAL A 433 10.31 -30.94 -11.82
N LYS A 434 10.51 -31.59 -10.66
CA LYS A 434 10.29 -30.94 -9.35
C LYS A 434 11.18 -29.70 -9.16
N LEU A 435 12.38 -29.69 -9.73
CA LEU A 435 13.28 -28.52 -9.67
C LEU A 435 12.64 -27.29 -10.32
N VAL A 436 11.89 -27.50 -11.40
CA VAL A 436 11.14 -26.45 -12.12
C VAL A 436 10.06 -25.87 -11.22
N GLY A 437 9.37 -26.70 -10.44
CA GLY A 437 8.39 -26.27 -9.44
C GLY A 437 8.99 -25.48 -8.27
N ASN A 438 10.30 -25.55 -8.04
CA ASN A 438 10.98 -24.84 -6.95
C ASN A 438 11.59 -23.51 -7.36
N VAL A 439 11.56 -23.14 -8.65
CA VAL A 439 12.10 -21.87 -9.15
C VAL A 439 10.94 -20.96 -9.57
N GLU A 440 10.87 -19.77 -8.96
CA GLU A 440 9.79 -18.81 -9.20
C GLU A 440 9.67 -18.38 -10.66
N ARG A 441 10.79 -18.17 -11.35
CA ARG A 441 10.80 -17.82 -12.78
C ARG A 441 10.11 -18.88 -13.63
N PHE A 442 10.32 -20.16 -13.33
CA PHE A 442 9.66 -21.24 -14.05
C PHE A 442 8.18 -21.36 -13.70
N LYS A 443 7.78 -21.09 -12.44
CA LYS A 443 6.34 -21.01 -12.08
C LYS A 443 5.62 -19.94 -12.90
N VAL A 444 6.25 -18.79 -13.13
CA VAL A 444 5.69 -17.72 -13.96
C VAL A 444 5.56 -18.20 -15.41
N ILE A 445 6.61 -18.77 -15.99
CA ILE A 445 6.59 -19.27 -17.38
C ILE A 445 5.51 -20.34 -17.56
N PHE A 446 5.49 -21.38 -16.71
CA PHE A 446 4.48 -22.45 -16.77
C PHE A 446 3.07 -21.93 -16.46
N GLY A 447 2.95 -20.95 -15.57
CA GLY A 447 1.68 -20.27 -15.29
C GLY A 447 1.14 -19.54 -16.52
N THR A 448 2.02 -18.89 -17.29
CA THR A 448 1.66 -18.27 -18.57
C THR A 448 1.25 -19.33 -19.59
N PHE A 449 2.04 -20.39 -19.78
CA PHE A 449 1.66 -21.49 -20.67
C PHE A 449 0.32 -22.12 -20.29
N SER A 450 0.08 -22.39 -19.01
CA SER A 450 -1.19 -22.98 -18.54
C SER A 450 -2.41 -22.12 -18.87
N LYS A 451 -2.24 -20.80 -18.99
CA LYS A 451 -3.31 -19.89 -19.39
C LYS A 451 -3.48 -19.80 -20.91
N VAL A 452 -2.42 -20.05 -21.67
CA VAL A 452 -2.45 -20.11 -23.14
C VAL A 452 -3.03 -21.44 -23.64
N ILE A 453 -2.83 -22.55 -22.92
CA ILE A 453 -3.30 -23.90 -23.31
C ILE A 453 -4.77 -23.96 -23.76
N PRO A 454 -5.75 -23.38 -23.04
CA PRO A 454 -7.16 -23.42 -23.48
C PRO A 454 -7.35 -22.88 -24.89
N THR A 455 -6.60 -21.84 -25.22
CA THR A 455 -6.64 -21.18 -26.52
C THR A 455 -5.80 -21.90 -27.58
N LEU A 456 -4.77 -22.64 -27.17
CA LEU A 456 -4.05 -23.57 -28.03
C LEU A 456 -4.97 -24.74 -28.48
N ILE A 457 -5.81 -25.23 -27.58
CA ILE A 457 -6.73 -26.34 -27.84
C ILE A 457 -7.77 -25.95 -28.89
N THR A 458 -8.31 -24.72 -28.86
CA THR A 458 -9.28 -24.27 -29.87
C THR A 458 -8.66 -24.24 -31.26
N TYR A 459 -7.40 -23.83 -31.38
CA TYR A 459 -6.65 -23.91 -32.64
C TYR A 459 -6.45 -25.35 -33.11
N LEU A 460 -5.98 -26.23 -32.22
CA LEU A 460 -5.73 -27.63 -32.56
C LEU A 460 -7.00 -28.31 -33.10
N ARG A 461 -8.19 -27.90 -32.63
CA ARG A 461 -9.48 -28.35 -33.19
C ARG A 461 -9.69 -27.90 -34.64
N VAL A 462 -9.39 -26.65 -34.98
CA VAL A 462 -9.49 -26.13 -36.35
C VAL A 462 -8.48 -26.82 -37.27
N MET A 463 -7.24 -26.99 -36.81
CA MET A 463 -6.21 -27.71 -37.55
C MET A 463 -6.64 -29.16 -37.81
N PHE A 464 -7.17 -29.84 -36.79
CA PHE A 464 -7.68 -31.20 -36.92
C PHE A 464 -8.85 -31.30 -37.92
N MET A 465 -9.76 -30.34 -37.94
CA MET A 465 -10.85 -30.29 -38.92
C MET A 465 -10.33 -30.17 -40.36
N ILE A 466 -9.33 -29.33 -40.59
CA ILE A 466 -8.72 -29.18 -41.92
C ILE A 466 -7.99 -30.47 -42.31
N TYR A 467 -7.22 -31.07 -41.39
CA TYR A 467 -6.57 -32.35 -41.62
C TYR A 467 -7.58 -33.44 -41.94
N TYR A 468 -8.72 -33.47 -41.26
CA TYR A 468 -9.79 -34.43 -41.53
C TYR A 468 -10.30 -34.32 -42.97
N VAL A 469 -10.59 -33.11 -43.45
CA VAL A 469 -11.06 -32.88 -44.83
C VAL A 469 -10.01 -33.33 -45.84
N PHE A 470 -8.75 -32.93 -45.66
CA PHE A 470 -7.67 -33.31 -46.58
C PHE A 470 -7.30 -34.80 -46.49
N ALA A 471 -7.46 -35.44 -45.33
CA ALA A 471 -7.26 -36.88 -45.17
C ALA A 471 -8.34 -37.64 -45.95
N MET A 472 -9.61 -37.25 -45.85
CA MET A 472 -10.69 -37.87 -46.62
C MET A 472 -10.50 -37.71 -48.12
N ILE A 473 -10.16 -36.50 -48.59
CA ILE A 473 -9.88 -36.25 -50.02
C ILE A 473 -8.63 -37.02 -50.46
N GLY A 474 -7.59 -37.04 -49.63
CA GLY A 474 -6.33 -37.74 -49.91
C GLY A 474 -6.51 -39.25 -50.01
N MET A 475 -7.30 -39.86 -49.13
CA MET A 475 -7.67 -41.27 -49.21
C MET A 475 -8.39 -41.54 -50.53
N GLU A 476 -9.39 -40.75 -50.92
CA GLU A 476 -10.11 -40.98 -52.17
C GLU A 476 -9.21 -40.90 -53.43
N ILE A 477 -8.21 -40.01 -53.42
CA ILE A 477 -7.32 -39.81 -54.58
C ILE A 477 -6.14 -40.81 -54.60
N PHE A 478 -5.59 -41.15 -53.44
CA PHE A 478 -4.29 -41.83 -53.32
C PHE A 478 -4.34 -43.19 -52.63
N GLN A 479 -5.51 -43.68 -52.21
CA GLN A 479 -5.63 -44.96 -51.53
C GLN A 479 -5.08 -46.12 -52.38
N ASN A 480 -4.31 -47.00 -51.73
CA ASN A 480 -3.64 -48.17 -52.28
C ASN A 480 -2.63 -47.88 -53.41
N ARG A 481 -2.22 -46.61 -53.58
CA ARG A 481 -1.21 -46.23 -54.58
C ARG A 481 0.21 -46.40 -54.09
N ILE A 482 0.44 -46.20 -52.80
CA ILE A 482 1.75 -46.39 -52.14
C ILE A 482 1.52 -47.38 -51.00
N VAL A 483 2.17 -48.54 -51.07
CA VAL A 483 2.01 -49.60 -50.08
C VAL A 483 3.34 -49.90 -49.42
N HIS A 484 3.36 -49.87 -48.09
CA HIS A 484 4.50 -50.33 -47.31
C HIS A 484 4.49 -51.86 -47.24
N LEU A 485 5.46 -52.50 -47.89
CA LEU A 485 5.67 -53.95 -47.85
C LEU A 485 6.85 -54.28 -46.92
N ASP A 486 6.85 -55.47 -46.33
CA ASP A 486 7.95 -55.96 -45.50
C ASP A 486 9.24 -56.10 -46.31
N SER A 487 10.38 -55.83 -45.67
CA SER A 487 11.72 -55.64 -46.27
C SER A 487 12.26 -56.81 -47.10
N ASN A 488 11.60 -57.98 -47.08
CA ASN A 488 12.02 -59.19 -47.78
C ASN A 488 11.51 -59.28 -49.23
N SER A 489 10.72 -58.30 -49.70
CA SER A 489 10.19 -58.27 -51.07
C SER A 489 10.95 -57.27 -51.96
N THR A 490 11.30 -57.66 -53.19
CA THR A 490 11.96 -56.76 -54.18
C THR A 490 11.10 -55.54 -54.56
N PHE A 491 9.80 -55.63 -54.30
CA PHE A 491 8.81 -54.56 -54.52
C PHE A 491 8.73 -53.56 -53.34
N ALA A 492 9.36 -53.87 -52.20
CA ALA A 492 9.42 -52.97 -51.04
C ALA A 492 10.28 -51.73 -51.30
N GLU A 493 11.31 -51.84 -52.16
CA GLU A 493 12.21 -50.73 -52.47
C GLU A 493 11.48 -49.58 -53.18
N PHE A 494 10.45 -49.87 -53.97
CA PHE A 494 9.69 -48.87 -54.73
C PHE A 494 8.20 -48.79 -54.34
N CYS A 495 7.86 -49.17 -53.11
CA CYS A 495 6.51 -49.04 -52.55
C CYS A 495 5.38 -49.66 -53.40
N ASN A 496 5.67 -50.79 -54.07
CA ASN A 496 4.74 -51.53 -54.94
C ASN A 496 4.34 -50.84 -56.27
N ASP A 497 4.98 -49.74 -56.69
CA ASP A 497 4.80 -49.17 -58.05
C ASP A 497 6.15 -48.93 -58.75
N THR A 498 6.36 -49.59 -59.89
CA THR A 498 7.62 -49.53 -60.66
C THR A 498 8.01 -48.11 -61.10
N ARG A 499 7.06 -47.17 -61.16
CA ARG A 499 7.32 -45.76 -61.50
C ARG A 499 8.10 -45.02 -60.42
N LEU A 500 8.10 -45.52 -59.18
CA LEU A 500 8.86 -44.95 -58.06
C LEU A 500 10.31 -45.46 -57.98
N ASN A 501 10.70 -46.41 -58.83
CA ASN A 501 12.04 -46.98 -58.81
C ASN A 501 13.12 -45.91 -59.08
N GLY A 502 14.05 -45.75 -58.14
CA GLY A 502 15.13 -44.76 -58.21
C GLY A 502 14.73 -43.31 -57.92
N SER A 503 13.46 -43.05 -57.57
CA SER A 503 12.98 -41.73 -57.16
C SER A 503 13.51 -41.34 -55.78
N ASP A 504 13.59 -40.03 -55.51
CA ASP A 504 14.02 -39.52 -54.20
C ASP A 504 13.05 -39.94 -53.08
N PHE A 505 11.78 -40.20 -53.42
CA PHE A 505 10.77 -40.74 -52.50
C PHE A 505 11.10 -42.16 -52.03
N SER A 506 11.49 -43.03 -52.97
CA SER A 506 11.90 -44.42 -52.68
C SER A 506 13.23 -44.46 -51.93
N LYS A 507 14.22 -43.66 -52.36
CA LYS A 507 15.52 -43.54 -51.68
C LYS A 507 15.40 -43.00 -50.25
N GLY A 508 14.43 -42.12 -50.01
CA GLY A 508 14.12 -41.55 -48.70
C GLY A 508 13.33 -42.47 -47.75
N GLN A 509 13.02 -43.71 -48.15
CA GLN A 509 12.25 -44.69 -47.36
C GLN A 509 10.84 -44.19 -46.93
N TYR A 510 10.21 -43.36 -47.75
CA TYR A 510 8.89 -42.77 -47.45
C TYR A 510 7.69 -43.69 -47.72
N CYS A 511 7.88 -44.99 -47.98
CA CYS A 511 6.77 -45.91 -48.25
C CYS A 511 5.77 -46.05 -47.08
N ARG A 512 6.19 -45.73 -45.84
CA ARG A 512 5.31 -45.68 -44.66
C ARG A 512 4.29 -44.55 -44.72
N ASN A 513 4.60 -43.48 -45.45
CA ASN A 513 3.77 -42.30 -45.60
C ASN A 513 2.79 -42.53 -46.75
N ASN A 514 1.54 -42.86 -46.42
CA ASN A 514 0.51 -43.19 -47.40
C ASN A 514 -0.88 -42.69 -46.96
N PHE A 515 -1.84 -42.73 -47.88
CA PHE A 515 -3.24 -42.40 -47.66
C PHE A 515 -4.13 -43.66 -47.68
N ASN A 516 -3.63 -44.80 -47.17
CA ASN A 516 -4.40 -46.05 -47.21
C ASN A 516 -5.44 -46.14 -46.10
N ASP A 517 -5.13 -45.56 -44.94
CA ASP A 517 -6.01 -45.46 -43.78
C ASP A 517 -5.98 -44.05 -43.18
N TYR A 518 -6.97 -43.76 -42.34
CA TYR A 518 -7.15 -42.44 -41.74
C TYR A 518 -5.96 -42.02 -40.86
N LEU A 519 -5.39 -42.94 -40.08
CA LEU A 519 -4.31 -42.63 -39.15
C LEU A 519 -3.00 -42.33 -39.90
N SER A 520 -2.66 -43.16 -40.88
CA SER A 520 -1.50 -42.97 -41.77
C SER A 520 -1.63 -41.68 -42.57
N SER A 521 -2.85 -41.35 -43.02
CA SER A 521 -3.15 -40.08 -43.69
C SER A 521 -2.87 -38.88 -42.78
N LEU A 522 -3.28 -38.93 -41.51
CA LEU A 522 -2.99 -37.86 -40.55
C LEU A 522 -1.49 -37.72 -40.27
N ILE A 523 -0.75 -38.82 -40.16
CA ILE A 523 0.71 -38.80 -39.95
C ILE A 523 1.40 -38.14 -41.15
N LEU A 524 1.02 -38.53 -42.38
CA LEU A 524 1.57 -37.94 -43.59
C LEU A 524 1.21 -36.44 -43.71
N LEU A 525 -0.03 -36.03 -43.41
CA LEU A 525 -0.43 -34.63 -43.42
C LEU A 525 0.31 -33.81 -42.35
N PHE A 526 0.56 -34.37 -41.17
CA PHE A 526 1.39 -33.74 -40.15
C PHE A 526 2.84 -33.58 -40.61
N GLU A 527 3.41 -34.59 -41.25
CA GLU A 527 4.78 -34.48 -41.78
C GLU A 527 4.88 -33.43 -42.91
N LEU A 528 3.83 -33.33 -43.74
CA LEU A 528 3.72 -32.29 -44.76
C LEU A 528 3.61 -30.87 -44.15
N THR A 529 3.02 -30.70 -42.97
CA THR A 529 2.95 -29.36 -42.34
C THR A 529 4.21 -28.91 -41.66
N VAL A 530 5.09 -29.83 -41.27
CA VAL A 530 6.43 -29.50 -40.73
C VAL A 530 7.37 -28.99 -41.83
N VAL A 531 6.94 -28.98 -43.10
CA VAL A 531 7.65 -28.46 -44.30
C VAL A 531 8.94 -29.20 -44.64
N ASN A 532 9.39 -30.13 -43.80
CA ASN A 532 10.60 -30.89 -44.08
C ASN A 532 10.37 -31.84 -45.27
N GLN A 533 11.17 -31.70 -46.33
CA GLN A 533 11.14 -32.54 -47.53
C GLN A 533 9.76 -32.74 -48.22
N TRP A 534 8.82 -31.81 -48.03
CA TRP A 534 7.46 -31.93 -48.56
C TRP A 534 7.38 -32.10 -50.09
N HIS A 535 8.35 -31.54 -50.81
CA HIS A 535 8.46 -31.66 -52.26
C HIS A 535 8.79 -33.09 -52.70
N VAL A 536 9.59 -33.84 -51.91
CA VAL A 536 9.91 -35.25 -52.15
C VAL A 536 8.63 -36.07 -51.98
N LEU A 537 7.92 -35.88 -50.87
CA LEU A 537 6.63 -36.53 -50.60
C LEU A 537 5.62 -36.26 -51.72
N ALA A 538 5.37 -34.98 -52.04
CA ALA A 538 4.44 -34.60 -53.10
C ALA A 538 4.85 -35.14 -54.48
N SER A 539 6.14 -35.16 -54.80
CA SER A 539 6.63 -35.70 -56.08
C SER A 539 6.37 -37.20 -56.21
N GLY A 540 6.52 -37.98 -55.13
CA GLY A 540 6.23 -39.42 -55.12
C GLY A 540 4.78 -39.72 -55.46
N PHE A 541 3.84 -39.04 -54.80
CA PHE A 541 2.40 -39.21 -55.10
C PHE A 541 2.02 -38.77 -56.51
N VAL A 542 2.68 -37.74 -57.04
CA VAL A 542 2.45 -37.24 -58.41
C VAL A 542 2.92 -38.23 -59.48
N ILE A 543 4.04 -38.92 -59.23
CA ILE A 543 4.59 -39.94 -60.14
C ILE A 543 3.62 -41.12 -60.29
N VAL A 544 2.99 -41.54 -59.18
CA VAL A 544 2.10 -42.71 -59.16
C VAL A 544 0.68 -42.39 -59.67
N THR A 545 0.25 -41.13 -59.57
CA THR A 545 -1.12 -40.73 -59.96
C THR A 545 -1.16 -39.89 -61.24
N SER A 546 -1.01 -38.57 -61.14
CA SER A 546 -1.05 -37.64 -62.26
C SER A 546 -0.37 -36.31 -61.90
N LYS A 547 0.01 -35.53 -62.92
CA LYS A 547 0.57 -34.18 -62.71
C LYS A 547 -0.40 -33.22 -61.99
N VAL A 548 -1.71 -33.45 -62.11
CA VAL A 548 -2.77 -32.65 -61.48
C VAL A 548 -2.78 -32.83 -59.96
N ALA A 549 -2.32 -33.98 -59.45
CA ALA A 549 -2.20 -34.24 -58.01
C ALA A 549 -1.31 -33.22 -57.26
N ARG A 550 -0.42 -32.49 -57.98
CA ARG A 550 0.33 -31.36 -57.39
C ARG A 550 -0.58 -30.29 -56.80
N LEU A 551 -1.78 -30.08 -57.37
CA LEU A 551 -2.74 -29.11 -56.87
C LEU A 551 -3.26 -29.47 -55.48
N PHE A 552 -3.41 -30.77 -55.17
CA PHE A 552 -3.80 -31.23 -53.84
C PHE A 552 -2.76 -30.82 -52.78
N PHE A 553 -1.48 -31.14 -53.02
CA PHE A 553 -0.40 -30.80 -52.08
C PHE A 553 -0.18 -29.29 -51.98
N LEU A 554 -0.33 -28.55 -53.09
CA LEU A 554 -0.25 -27.09 -53.10
C LEU A 554 -1.41 -26.45 -52.35
N ALA A 555 -2.64 -26.94 -52.53
CA ALA A 555 -3.81 -26.47 -51.78
C ALA A 555 -3.68 -26.79 -50.29
N PHE A 556 -3.18 -27.97 -49.93
CA PHE A 556 -2.91 -28.33 -48.54
C PHE A 556 -1.86 -27.40 -47.92
N HIS A 557 -0.74 -27.13 -48.59
CA HIS A 557 0.28 -26.21 -48.09
C HIS A 557 -0.25 -24.79 -47.93
N LEU A 558 -1.01 -24.28 -48.90
CA LEU A 558 -1.61 -22.96 -48.81
C LEU A 558 -2.57 -22.85 -47.62
N CYS A 559 -3.46 -23.84 -47.44
CA CYS A 559 -4.46 -23.82 -46.39
C CYS A 559 -3.86 -24.12 -45.00
N ALA A 560 -3.13 -25.22 -44.84
CA ALA A 560 -2.68 -25.71 -43.54
C ALA A 560 -1.36 -25.05 -43.07
N VAL A 561 -0.42 -24.82 -43.97
CA VAL A 561 0.89 -24.27 -43.61
C VAL A 561 0.86 -22.75 -43.69
N ILE A 562 0.39 -22.15 -44.79
CA ILE A 562 0.44 -20.69 -44.94
C ILE A 562 -0.67 -20.01 -44.14
N VAL A 563 -1.93 -20.44 -44.26
CA VAL A 563 -3.03 -19.76 -43.58
C VAL A 563 -3.08 -20.16 -42.10
N VAL A 564 -3.18 -21.46 -41.83
CA VAL A 564 -3.47 -21.96 -40.47
C VAL A 564 -2.28 -21.80 -39.52
N LEU A 565 -1.02 -22.03 -39.96
CA LEU A 565 0.15 -21.75 -39.11
C LEU A 565 0.34 -20.26 -38.84
N ASN A 566 0.07 -19.38 -39.81
CA ASN A 566 0.20 -17.94 -39.58
C ASN A 566 -0.85 -17.42 -38.60
N ILE A 567 -2.11 -17.87 -38.73
CA ILE A 567 -3.17 -17.57 -37.76
C ILE A 567 -2.78 -18.07 -36.36
N PHE A 568 -2.22 -19.28 -36.28
CA PHE A 568 -1.70 -19.82 -35.02
C PHE A 568 -0.63 -18.93 -34.39
N THR A 569 0.38 -18.56 -35.16
CA THR A 569 1.49 -17.73 -34.66
C THR A 569 0.98 -16.38 -34.19
N ALA A 570 0.08 -15.74 -34.95
CA ALA A 570 -0.51 -14.45 -34.57
C ALA A 570 -1.29 -14.56 -33.26
N PHE A 571 -2.10 -15.61 -33.12
CA PHE A 571 -2.93 -15.83 -31.95
C PHE A 571 -2.09 -16.16 -30.70
N VAL A 572 -1.06 -17.00 -30.84
CA VAL A 572 -0.14 -17.32 -29.74
C VAL A 572 0.58 -16.04 -29.28
N ILE A 573 1.08 -15.23 -30.22
CA ILE A 573 1.73 -13.95 -29.91
C ILE A 573 0.77 -13.01 -29.17
N ASP A 574 -0.48 -12.87 -29.64
CA ASP A 574 -1.49 -12.03 -28.98
C ASP A 574 -1.80 -12.52 -27.55
N SER A 575 -1.95 -13.83 -27.36
CA SER A 575 -2.18 -14.43 -26.04
C SER A 575 -1.00 -14.16 -25.08
N PHE A 576 0.25 -14.24 -25.57
CA PHE A 576 1.44 -13.88 -24.79
C PHE A 576 1.52 -12.38 -24.49
N LEU A 577 1.23 -11.52 -25.46
CA LEU A 577 1.19 -10.06 -25.29
C LEU A 577 0.14 -9.65 -24.25
N ASN A 578 -1.05 -10.25 -24.30
CA ASN A 578 -2.11 -10.00 -23.33
C ASN A 578 -1.73 -10.45 -21.91
N GLN A 579 -1.01 -11.58 -21.75
CA GLN A 579 -0.50 -11.96 -20.43
C GLN A 579 0.62 -11.03 -19.94
N TYR A 580 1.49 -10.55 -20.83
CA TYR A 580 2.55 -9.61 -20.49
C TYR A 580 1.99 -8.25 -20.03
N THR A 581 0.97 -7.72 -20.71
CA THR A 581 0.29 -6.48 -20.29
C THR A 581 -0.44 -6.67 -18.96
N LEU A 582 -1.08 -7.83 -18.74
CA LEU A 582 -1.74 -8.16 -17.47
C LEU A 582 -0.74 -8.33 -16.31
N SER A 583 0.43 -8.92 -16.52
CA SER A 583 1.44 -9.02 -15.45
C SER A 583 1.99 -7.65 -15.08
N LYS A 584 2.32 -6.83 -16.09
CA LYS A 584 2.86 -5.48 -15.88
C LYS A 584 1.86 -4.54 -15.19
N SER A 585 0.57 -4.70 -15.44
CA SER A 585 -0.48 -3.93 -14.75
C SER A 585 -0.68 -4.33 -13.28
N LYS A 586 -0.42 -5.59 -12.92
CA LYS A 586 -0.46 -6.05 -11.51
C LYS A 586 0.76 -5.62 -10.72
N GLU A 587 1.92 -5.56 -11.36
CA GLU A 587 3.20 -5.26 -10.72
C GLU A 587 3.36 -3.75 -10.42
N PHE A 588 2.66 -2.90 -11.17
CA PHE A 588 2.70 -1.44 -11.01
C PHE A 588 1.28 -0.83 -10.99
N PRO A 589 0.57 -0.87 -9.85
CA PRO A 589 -0.77 -0.27 -9.71
C PRO A 589 -0.78 1.23 -10.01
N TRP A 590 0.32 1.92 -9.72
CA TRP A 590 0.49 3.34 -10.02
C TRP A 590 0.49 3.65 -11.52
N MET A 591 0.83 2.70 -12.41
CA MET A 591 0.66 2.90 -13.85
C MET A 591 -0.81 2.88 -14.30
N GLN A 592 -1.70 2.15 -13.60
CA GLN A 592 -3.14 2.27 -13.84
C GLN A 592 -3.66 3.63 -13.36
N GLN A 593 -3.16 4.11 -12.21
CA GLN A 593 -3.42 5.46 -11.74
C GLN A 593 -2.87 6.50 -12.70
N GLU A 594 -1.65 6.36 -13.23
CA GLU A 594 -1.07 7.25 -14.22
C GLU A 594 -1.81 7.19 -15.56
N ASN A 595 -2.30 6.04 -16.01
CA ASN A 595 -3.14 5.96 -17.21
C ASN A 595 -4.51 6.61 -16.99
N LEU A 596 -5.12 6.42 -15.81
CA LEU A 596 -6.38 7.10 -15.43
C LEU A 596 -6.17 8.61 -15.20
N ILE A 597 -5.02 9.01 -14.67
CA ILE A 597 -4.62 10.40 -14.47
C ILE A 597 -4.28 11.00 -15.84
N ALA A 598 -3.58 10.30 -16.72
CA ALA A 598 -3.28 10.71 -18.09
C ALA A 598 -4.56 10.82 -18.91
N GLU A 599 -5.52 9.91 -18.76
CA GLU A 599 -6.84 9.96 -19.41
C GLU A 599 -7.71 11.10 -18.83
N ARG A 600 -7.64 11.33 -17.51
CA ARG A 600 -8.27 12.51 -16.87
C ARG A 600 -7.60 13.81 -17.29
N LEU A 601 -6.27 13.84 -17.42
CA LEU A 601 -5.47 14.98 -17.87
C LEU A 601 -5.62 15.21 -19.37
N THR A 602 -5.87 14.19 -20.20
CA THR A 602 -6.25 14.37 -21.60
C THR A 602 -7.70 14.84 -21.73
N ARG A 603 -8.64 14.35 -20.91
CA ARG A 603 -10.02 14.88 -20.87
C ARG A 603 -10.08 16.31 -20.30
N GLN A 604 -9.29 16.62 -19.27
CA GLN A 604 -9.13 17.98 -18.74
C GLN A 604 -8.36 18.85 -19.73
N GLY A 605 -7.32 18.33 -20.38
CA GLY A 605 -6.59 18.96 -21.47
C GLY A 605 -7.50 19.31 -22.64
N TYR A 606 -8.39 18.40 -23.06
CA TYR A 606 -9.41 18.67 -24.07
C TYR A 606 -10.43 19.74 -23.64
N ARG A 607 -10.82 19.75 -22.35
CA ARG A 607 -11.69 20.82 -21.80
C ARG A 607 -10.98 22.17 -21.71
N ILE A 608 -9.68 22.17 -21.39
CA ILE A 608 -8.85 23.38 -21.32
C ILE A 608 -8.56 23.89 -22.73
N ILE A 609 -8.24 23.03 -23.70
CA ILE A 609 -8.03 23.40 -25.11
C ILE A 609 -9.33 23.95 -25.70
N ARG A 610 -10.50 23.36 -25.40
CA ARG A 610 -11.79 23.90 -25.83
C ARG A 610 -12.14 25.25 -25.18
N ARG A 611 -11.69 25.48 -23.94
CA ARG A 611 -11.76 26.81 -23.31
C ARG A 611 -10.72 27.78 -23.89
N TYR A 612 -9.54 27.29 -24.25
CA TYR A 612 -8.46 28.09 -24.84
C TYR A 612 -8.80 28.52 -26.26
N ASP A 613 -9.42 27.67 -27.09
CA ASP A 613 -9.92 28.04 -28.42
C ASP A 613 -11.08 29.03 -28.34
N ASN A 614 -11.97 28.90 -27.34
CA ASN A 614 -13.02 29.89 -27.08
C ASN A 614 -12.47 31.24 -26.56
N ILE A 615 -11.35 31.23 -25.80
CA ILE A 615 -10.68 32.44 -25.31
C ILE A 615 -9.81 33.07 -26.42
N LYS A 616 -9.23 32.27 -27.31
CA LYS A 616 -8.42 32.71 -28.47
C LYS A 616 -9.26 33.45 -29.52
N GLN A 617 -10.57 33.17 -29.60
CA GLN A 617 -11.51 34.00 -30.37
C GLN A 617 -11.85 35.34 -29.70
N SER A 618 -11.60 35.51 -28.39
CA SER A 618 -11.81 36.77 -27.67
C SER A 618 -10.54 37.59 -27.40
N GLU A 619 -9.35 37.01 -27.59
CA GLU A 619 -8.04 37.62 -27.26
C GLU A 619 -7.23 38.09 -28.49
N GLU A 620 -7.90 38.51 -29.58
CA GLU A 620 -7.25 39.26 -30.66
C GLU A 620 -6.95 40.74 -30.28
N VAL A 621 -7.29 41.17 -29.05
CA VAL A 621 -7.33 42.60 -28.66
C VAL A 621 -6.12 43.12 -27.86
N THR A 622 -5.23 42.30 -27.29
CA THR A 622 -4.23 42.89 -26.35
C THR A 622 -2.82 42.31 -26.50
N LYS A 623 -2.21 42.67 -27.63
CA LYS A 623 -0.84 42.36 -28.08
C LYS A 623 0.27 43.12 -27.31
N LYS A 624 0.25 43.15 -25.97
CA LYS A 624 1.26 43.94 -25.21
C LYS A 624 1.62 43.38 -23.82
N LYS A 625 1.99 42.09 -23.72
CA LYS A 625 2.72 41.58 -22.54
C LYS A 625 3.48 40.26 -22.78
N PHE A 626 4.13 40.14 -23.95
CA PHE A 626 4.81 38.91 -24.38
C PHE A 626 6.29 38.82 -23.94
N ASN A 627 6.65 39.29 -22.74
CA ASN A 627 8.05 39.22 -22.28
C ASN A 627 8.26 38.71 -20.84
N LEU A 628 7.19 38.24 -20.17
CA LEU A 628 7.28 37.64 -18.83
C LEU A 628 7.06 36.11 -18.84
N LEU A 629 6.40 35.58 -19.87
CA LEU A 629 6.03 34.16 -19.99
C LEU A 629 7.19 33.26 -20.42
N GLU A 630 8.21 33.79 -21.10
CA GLU A 630 9.40 33.02 -21.46
C GLU A 630 10.29 32.75 -20.23
N LYS A 631 10.36 33.69 -19.28
CA LYS A 631 11.10 33.52 -18.02
C LYS A 631 10.40 32.58 -17.04
N LEU A 632 9.07 32.49 -17.07
CA LEU A 632 8.31 31.58 -16.20
C LEU A 632 8.31 30.13 -16.70
N ARG A 633 8.53 29.89 -18.00
CA ARG A 633 8.66 28.52 -18.55
C ARG A 633 9.93 27.80 -18.07
N ALA A 634 10.94 28.54 -17.59
CA ALA A 634 12.19 27.99 -17.07
C ALA A 634 12.12 27.48 -15.61
N PHE A 635 11.08 27.83 -14.85
CA PHE A 635 11.04 27.59 -13.39
C PHE A 635 10.15 26.42 -12.94
N VAL A 636 9.37 25.80 -13.84
CA VAL A 636 8.30 24.83 -13.49
C VAL A 636 8.61 23.37 -13.91
N GLN A 637 9.88 23.00 -14.15
CA GLN A 637 10.23 21.59 -14.39
C GLN A 637 10.96 20.96 -13.19
N PRO A 638 10.46 19.83 -12.64
CA PRO A 638 11.15 19.09 -11.58
C PRO A 638 12.50 18.52 -12.05
N SER A 639 13.50 18.57 -11.17
CA SER A 639 14.90 18.14 -11.39
C SER A 639 15.10 16.65 -11.74
N VAL A 640 14.04 15.84 -11.69
CA VAL A 640 14.02 14.43 -12.10
C VAL A 640 13.77 14.30 -13.61
N TYR A 641 12.91 15.14 -14.19
CA TYR A 641 12.64 15.13 -15.63
C TYR A 641 13.83 15.63 -16.44
N ARG A 642 14.60 16.59 -15.92
CA ARG A 642 15.79 17.14 -16.61
C ARG A 642 16.89 16.08 -16.77
N ARG A 643 17.09 15.20 -15.78
CA ARG A 643 18.07 14.11 -15.89
C ARG A 643 17.59 13.01 -16.84
N MET A 644 16.30 12.68 -16.80
CA MET A 644 15.73 11.63 -17.64
C MET A 644 15.59 12.06 -19.11
N THR A 645 15.25 13.33 -19.39
CA THR A 645 15.26 13.87 -20.76
C THR A 645 16.67 14.05 -21.32
N VAL A 646 17.65 14.46 -20.49
CA VAL A 646 19.06 14.51 -20.92
C VAL A 646 19.59 13.11 -21.22
N ILE A 647 19.28 12.10 -20.40
CA ILE A 647 19.67 10.69 -20.65
C ILE A 647 18.99 10.14 -21.91
N LEU A 648 17.69 10.41 -22.09
CA LEU A 648 16.96 9.95 -23.28
C LEU A 648 17.39 10.69 -24.55
N GLN A 649 17.77 11.97 -24.46
CA GLN A 649 18.37 12.70 -25.59
C GLN A 649 19.78 12.21 -25.88
N THR A 650 20.63 11.93 -24.88
CA THR A 650 21.96 11.37 -25.12
C THR A 650 21.88 9.97 -25.71
N MET A 651 20.93 9.13 -25.28
CA MET A 651 20.70 7.81 -25.88
C MET A 651 20.16 7.91 -27.32
N ALA A 652 19.25 8.85 -27.58
CA ALA A 652 18.73 9.08 -28.92
C ALA A 652 19.78 9.70 -29.86
N ASP A 653 20.66 10.56 -29.35
CA ASP A 653 21.76 11.16 -30.11
C ASP A 653 22.90 10.15 -30.35
N GLU A 654 23.16 9.22 -29.43
CA GLU A 654 24.06 8.06 -29.63
C GLU A 654 23.50 7.08 -30.66
N GLU A 655 22.21 6.74 -30.60
CA GLU A 655 21.55 5.92 -31.64
C GLU A 655 21.57 6.63 -33.01
N ARG A 656 21.38 7.95 -33.03
CA ARG A 656 21.42 8.75 -34.26
C ARG A 656 22.84 8.88 -34.81
N ALA A 657 23.85 8.98 -33.96
CA ALA A 657 25.27 8.97 -34.34
C ALA A 657 25.71 7.59 -34.87
N LEU A 658 25.25 6.49 -34.26
CA LEU A 658 25.46 5.12 -34.74
C LEU A 658 24.75 4.87 -36.09
N LEU A 659 23.54 5.40 -36.26
CA LEU A 659 22.78 5.32 -37.51
C LEU A 659 23.38 6.20 -38.63
N LEU A 660 24.01 7.33 -38.29
CA LEU A 660 24.74 8.17 -39.25
C LEU A 660 26.10 7.55 -39.62
N HIS A 661 26.78 6.87 -38.69
CA HIS A 661 28.02 6.14 -38.96
C HIS A 661 27.81 4.97 -39.93
N TRP A 662 26.62 4.36 -39.93
CA TRP A 662 26.24 3.31 -40.88
C TRP A 662 25.78 3.82 -42.26
N ARG A 663 25.62 5.13 -42.45
CA ARG A 663 25.07 5.72 -43.69
C ARG A 663 26.01 6.67 -44.45
N GLY A 664 27.25 6.85 -44.03
CA GLY A 664 28.21 7.70 -44.74
C GLY A 664 29.66 7.30 -44.48
N ASN A 665 30.26 6.59 -45.42
CA ASN A 665 31.71 6.64 -45.65
C ASN A 665 32.04 8.06 -46.13
N VAL A 666 32.56 8.92 -45.24
CA VAL A 666 33.46 10.01 -45.62
C VAL A 666 34.44 10.22 -44.46
N ASP A 667 35.73 10.06 -44.75
CA ASP A 667 36.87 10.30 -43.87
C ASP A 667 36.87 11.72 -43.28
N ILE A 668 36.90 11.87 -41.95
CA ILE A 668 37.33 13.11 -41.29
C ILE A 668 38.19 12.80 -40.05
N ASP A 669 39.36 13.45 -40.01
CA ASP A 669 40.51 13.31 -39.11
C ASP A 669 40.22 13.57 -37.61
N PRO A 670 40.79 12.80 -36.65
CA PRO A 670 40.45 12.88 -35.21
C PRO A 670 41.03 14.08 -34.43
N ILE A 671 41.47 15.16 -35.09
CA ILE A 671 42.18 16.28 -34.43
C ILE A 671 41.30 17.55 -34.27
N ALA A 672 40.10 17.58 -34.82
CA ALA A 672 39.25 18.79 -34.80
C ALA A 672 38.32 18.94 -33.58
N LEU A 673 38.20 17.95 -32.69
CA LEU A 673 37.18 17.95 -31.62
C LEU A 673 37.64 18.51 -30.26
N LEU A 674 38.85 19.07 -30.19
CA LEU A 674 39.46 19.56 -28.94
C LEU A 674 39.51 21.10 -28.78
N ASN A 675 38.96 21.89 -29.70
CA ASN A 675 39.18 23.35 -29.72
C ASN A 675 37.94 24.26 -29.79
N LEU A 676 36.76 23.81 -29.37
CA LEU A 676 35.64 24.72 -29.09
C LEU A 676 35.14 24.51 -27.66
N THR A 677 36.06 24.72 -26.73
CA THR A 677 35.80 25.23 -25.40
C THR A 677 35.12 26.60 -25.48
N ASN A 678 34.43 26.97 -24.40
CA ASN A 678 34.33 28.35 -23.95
C ASN A 678 33.62 29.32 -24.91
N ASP A 679 32.36 29.61 -24.63
CA ASP A 679 32.06 30.99 -24.28
C ASP A 679 30.79 31.10 -23.43
N SER A 680 30.94 31.93 -22.40
CA SER A 680 29.98 32.39 -21.42
C SER A 680 28.90 33.30 -22.01
N SER A 681 27.63 33.08 -21.63
CA SER A 681 26.68 34.14 -21.21
C SER A 681 25.37 33.52 -20.73
#